data_AF-A0A7M7N7N2-F1
#
_entry.id   AF-A0A7M7N7N2-F1
#
_cell.length_a   1.000
_cell.length_b   1.000
_cell.length_c   1.000
_cell.angle_alpha   90.00
_cell.angle_beta   90.00
_cell.angle_gamma   90.00
#
_symmetry.space_group_name_H-M   'P 1'
#
loop_
_entity.id
_entity.type
_entity.pdbx_description
1 polymer ?
#
loop_
_entity_poly.entity_id
_entity_poly.type
_entity_poly.pdbx_seq_one_letter_code
_entity_poly.pdbx_strand_id
1 'polypeptide(L)'
;MESIAGGFGDLLRDAEQLTADVDTGSELPRVEQTLHQIMETSQRLWTKTAQLGTSEAADVKASILLGSKGLDIPRISQRLETLSAVKTYEPLEPIADTDIQGLLRNERENALLAVIEETKRNTRLETEQRFWQSKQNEWEVEKQRILNTLIGSSSELIDVSAETSNLFSDVSTRIEGRSAMDSMEMAYARQVYIYNDKVVKGGMKPNLISLFEEMAQQFEDKRIEDFWAMVREMSSVPMTISSDSVSVRTEENLQMAFIRQGRKFLEHSYIEYISNIIGDNLRQARLGGVPGVYQLVKGFLKVKLPAAVPGLEDGLVEGLPVWPVIYYCIRCGDLDAAKITTRKAAQGLGEFSEYLEEYMQNEDRRLSPSTETKLRLHNRRAVRNSTDPFKRAVYCLLGRCDTMDNHAEVCEKTEDYLWLKLSQVQFGESPSSSSSSSQASSDRLTLQQLQTTLLEEYGESHFSAHQNPYLYFKILFLSAQFEAAIEFLSRHDSGLRSHAVHAAIVLHELGLLALPGNIQAQLLSRDPQDPLPMHRLNFVRLISMYTSKFESTDPREALQYFYLLRNLRDTSEKSYFVRCLSELVIETREFETLLGRRERDGARRPGAVDKFQVDTQSIIETVAMDTETKGLFEDALKLYDLAGNTDKVLELMTRLLSPIIASSNSPQSNRERLQALSISIAERYQSKGLTGSPANTKSFYLLLDLMTFFDAYHNRDLDRALTTISQLQLIALSPESVDDRVHGFKQYTDEIRRTLPDVLLATMTILYTKYRSCRSSGTQSPQARAGQRHENGGKESFLAHLRKQAKALITFAGMLPYRMPGDTNARLVQMEVLMN
;
A
#
# COMPACT_ATOMS: atom_id res chain seq x y z
N MET A 1 -81.48 8.00 -16.00
CA MET A 1 -80.05 7.85 -15.68
C MET A 1 -79.48 9.26 -15.58
N GLU A 2 -79.85 10.07 -14.59
CA GLU A 2 -79.40 10.03 -13.18
C GLU A 2 -77.88 10.07 -13.02
N SER A 3 -77.42 11.17 -12.38
CA SER A 3 -76.13 11.45 -11.70
C SER A 3 -74.84 11.20 -12.51
N ILE A 4 -73.91 12.14 -12.66
CA ILE A 4 -73.15 12.79 -11.58
C ILE A 4 -72.74 14.19 -12.08
N ALA A 5 -73.40 15.22 -11.57
CA ALA A 5 -72.91 16.60 -11.59
C ALA A 5 -72.38 16.90 -10.18
N GLY A 6 -71.27 16.26 -9.82
CA GLY A 6 -70.45 16.64 -8.67
C GLY A 6 -69.34 17.55 -9.18
N GLY A 7 -69.54 18.86 -9.01
CA GLY A 7 -68.59 19.87 -9.49
C GLY A 7 -67.34 19.91 -8.63
N PHE A 8 -66.32 20.65 -9.09
CA PHE A 8 -65.09 20.95 -8.34
C PHE A 8 -65.30 21.43 -6.88
N GLY A 9 -66.52 21.83 -6.50
CA GLY A 9 -66.91 22.10 -5.11
C GLY A 9 -66.96 20.87 -4.20
N ASP A 10 -67.32 19.69 -4.73
CA ASP A 10 -67.25 18.43 -3.96
C ASP A 10 -65.78 18.03 -3.75
N LEU A 11 -64.94 18.24 -4.77
CA LEU A 11 -63.49 18.01 -4.69
C LEU A 11 -62.79 18.97 -3.71
N LEU A 12 -63.27 20.21 -3.61
CA LEU A 12 -62.83 21.19 -2.62
C LEU A 12 -63.25 20.76 -1.21
N ARG A 13 -64.49 20.29 -1.04
CA ARG A 13 -65.02 19.83 0.24
C ARG A 13 -64.30 18.56 0.72
N ASP A 14 -64.00 17.64 -0.18
CA ASP A 14 -63.23 16.43 0.09
C ASP A 14 -61.78 16.77 0.46
N ALA A 15 -61.16 17.76 -0.18
CA ALA A 15 -59.81 18.23 0.17
C ALA A 15 -59.76 18.95 1.52
N GLU A 16 -60.76 19.77 1.85
CA GLU A 16 -60.90 20.42 3.17
C GLU A 16 -61.15 19.38 4.28
N GLN A 17 -61.94 18.34 4.00
CA GLN A 17 -62.22 17.23 4.92
C GLN A 17 -60.98 16.34 5.13
N LEU A 18 -60.18 16.09 4.08
CA LEU A 18 -58.90 15.40 4.19
C LEU A 18 -57.86 16.18 5.02
N THR A 19 -57.93 17.51 4.98
CA THR A 19 -57.03 18.38 5.76
C THR A 19 -57.43 18.40 7.24
N ALA A 20 -58.71 18.20 7.56
CA ALA A 20 -59.24 18.10 8.92
C ALA A 20 -59.00 16.71 9.56
N ASP A 21 -59.03 15.62 8.79
CA ASP A 21 -58.80 14.25 9.30
C ASP A 21 -57.32 13.96 9.68
N VAL A 22 -56.38 14.82 9.27
CA VAL A 22 -54.93 14.69 9.56
C VAL A 22 -54.57 15.23 10.97
N ASP A 23 -55.52 15.74 11.74
CA ASP A 23 -55.32 16.21 13.13
C ASP A 23 -55.06 15.09 14.17
N THR A 24 -54.89 13.83 13.74
CA THR A 24 -54.43 12.73 14.61
C THR A 24 -52.94 12.39 14.40
N GLY A 25 -52.07 13.32 14.82
CA GLY A 25 -50.82 12.95 15.49
C GLY A 25 -49.56 12.66 14.66
N SER A 26 -49.40 13.17 13.42
CA SER A 26 -48.09 13.15 12.74
C SER A 26 -47.70 14.49 12.13
N GLU A 27 -46.51 14.98 12.48
CA GLU A 27 -45.93 16.23 11.96
C GLU A 27 -45.52 16.05 10.48
N LEU A 28 -46.38 16.50 9.56
CA LEU A 28 -46.02 16.78 8.17
C LEU A 28 -46.19 18.27 7.88
N PRO A 29 -45.32 18.88 7.04
CA PRO A 29 -45.34 20.32 6.77
C PRO A 29 -46.62 20.76 6.05
N ARG A 30 -47.25 21.82 6.55
CA ARG A 30 -48.52 22.37 6.04
C ARG A 30 -48.32 23.12 4.72
N VAL A 31 -49.25 22.98 3.78
CA VAL A 31 -49.31 23.80 2.56
C VAL A 31 -50.00 25.12 2.91
N GLU A 32 -49.23 26.22 2.98
CA GLU A 32 -49.75 27.54 3.42
C GLU A 32 -50.43 28.38 2.33
N GLN A 33 -50.59 27.87 1.10
CA GLN A 33 -51.20 28.63 0.01
C GLN A 33 -52.58 28.10 -0.37
N THR A 34 -53.57 28.99 -0.33
CA THR A 34 -54.93 28.70 -0.79
C THR A 34 -54.96 28.50 -2.31
N LEU A 35 -55.85 27.65 -2.82
CA LEU A 35 -55.95 27.35 -4.27
C LEU A 35 -56.11 28.63 -5.13
N HIS A 36 -56.73 29.67 -4.59
CA HIS A 36 -56.86 30.97 -5.25
C HIS A 36 -55.50 31.67 -5.42
N GLN A 37 -54.63 31.61 -4.39
CA GLN A 37 -53.26 32.15 -4.47
C GLN A 37 -52.39 31.35 -5.44
N ILE A 38 -52.60 30.04 -5.55
CA ILE A 38 -51.92 29.19 -6.55
C ILE A 38 -52.36 29.54 -7.98
N MET A 39 -53.64 29.88 -8.18
CA MET A 39 -54.15 30.32 -9.48
C MET A 39 -53.59 31.69 -9.88
N GLU A 40 -53.49 32.63 -8.94
CA GLU A 40 -52.98 33.98 -9.20
C GLU A 40 -51.46 33.97 -9.47
N THR A 41 -50.71 33.14 -8.72
CA THR A 41 -49.27 32.94 -8.94
C THR A 41 -48.99 32.23 -10.26
N SER A 42 -49.80 31.23 -10.64
CA SER A 42 -49.67 30.55 -11.94
C SER A 42 -49.99 31.47 -13.13
N GLN A 43 -50.99 32.36 -13.02
CA GLN A 43 -51.24 33.39 -14.06
C GLN A 43 -50.11 34.42 -14.17
N ARG A 44 -49.52 34.84 -13.04
CA ARG A 44 -48.32 35.70 -13.02
C ARG A 44 -47.09 35.01 -13.61
N LEU A 45 -46.95 33.71 -13.42
CA LEU A 45 -45.88 32.92 -14.02
C LEU A 45 -46.10 32.73 -15.52
N TRP A 46 -47.32 32.45 -15.95
CA TRP A 46 -47.66 32.28 -17.37
C TRP A 46 -47.40 33.56 -18.17
N THR A 47 -47.78 34.72 -17.63
CA THR A 47 -47.52 36.03 -18.27
C THR A 47 -46.02 36.36 -18.35
N LYS A 48 -45.20 35.94 -17.39
CA LYS A 48 -43.73 36.10 -17.44
C LYS A 48 -43.05 35.11 -18.40
N THR A 49 -43.60 33.90 -18.56
CA THR A 49 -42.98 32.86 -19.38
C THR A 49 -43.31 33.00 -20.87
N ALA A 50 -44.45 33.62 -21.21
CA ALA A 50 -44.90 33.77 -22.59
C ALA A 50 -44.10 34.80 -23.43
N GLN A 51 -43.22 35.62 -22.83
CA GLN A 51 -42.59 36.76 -23.50
C GLN A 51 -41.06 36.76 -23.60
N LEU A 52 -40.32 35.71 -23.19
CA LEU A 52 -38.85 35.76 -23.15
C LEU A 52 -38.16 34.59 -23.87
N GLY A 53 -37.03 34.90 -24.52
CA GLY A 53 -36.26 34.02 -25.39
C GLY A 53 -35.47 32.92 -24.64
N THR A 54 -34.97 31.96 -25.41
CA THR A 54 -34.47 30.64 -24.99
C THR A 54 -33.31 30.63 -23.98
N SER A 55 -32.56 31.74 -23.81
CA SER A 55 -31.46 31.81 -22.83
C SER A 55 -31.94 32.12 -21.41
N GLU A 56 -32.96 32.95 -21.23
CA GLU A 56 -33.47 33.34 -19.90
C GLU A 56 -34.39 32.26 -19.31
N ALA A 57 -34.95 31.39 -20.15
CA ALA A 57 -35.73 30.24 -19.70
C ALA A 57 -34.90 29.19 -18.93
N ALA A 58 -33.59 29.14 -19.16
CA ALA A 58 -32.69 28.23 -18.45
C ALA A 58 -32.39 28.71 -17.02
N ASP A 59 -32.14 30.01 -16.83
CA ASP A 59 -31.91 30.61 -15.51
C ASP A 59 -33.19 30.63 -14.66
N VAL A 60 -34.35 30.81 -15.28
CA VAL A 60 -35.64 30.67 -14.58
C VAL A 60 -35.89 29.22 -14.15
N LYS A 61 -35.54 28.22 -14.98
CA LYS A 61 -35.65 26.80 -14.58
C LYS A 61 -34.65 26.42 -13.48
N ALA A 62 -33.42 26.92 -13.55
CA ALA A 62 -32.41 26.71 -12.52
C ALA A 62 -32.83 27.35 -11.19
N SER A 63 -33.42 28.56 -11.24
CA SER A 63 -33.91 29.23 -10.05
C SER A 63 -35.16 28.59 -9.44
N ILE A 64 -36.05 28.01 -10.25
CA ILE A 64 -37.18 27.20 -9.77
C ILE A 64 -36.69 25.91 -9.09
N LEU A 65 -35.70 25.23 -9.66
CA LEU A 65 -35.17 23.97 -9.14
C LEU A 65 -34.45 24.18 -7.79
N LEU A 66 -33.71 25.27 -7.66
CA LEU A 66 -33.05 25.66 -6.40
C LEU A 66 -34.04 26.22 -5.37
N GLY A 67 -35.07 26.95 -5.81
CA GLY A 67 -36.17 27.40 -4.96
C GLY A 67 -36.96 26.24 -4.34
N SER A 68 -37.19 25.16 -5.11
CA SER A 68 -37.85 23.94 -4.61
C SER A 68 -37.07 23.22 -3.49
N LYS A 69 -35.77 23.51 -3.36
CA LYS A 69 -34.87 23.01 -2.31
C LYS A 69 -34.67 24.03 -1.17
N GLY A 70 -35.45 25.12 -1.15
CA GLY A 70 -35.44 26.13 -0.09
C GLY A 70 -34.44 27.27 -0.27
N LEU A 71 -33.85 27.43 -1.47
CA LEU A 71 -32.86 28.48 -1.75
C LEU A 71 -33.47 29.64 -2.56
N ASP A 72 -33.62 30.79 -1.92
CA ASP A 72 -34.17 32.02 -2.51
C ASP A 72 -33.06 32.86 -3.18
N ILE A 73 -32.79 32.58 -4.45
CA ILE A 73 -31.67 33.15 -5.23
C ILE A 73 -31.68 34.68 -5.30
N PRO A 74 -32.81 35.39 -5.51
CA PRO A 74 -32.81 36.85 -5.50
C PRO A 74 -32.30 37.43 -4.18
N ARG A 75 -32.67 36.80 -3.06
CA ARG A 75 -32.26 37.23 -1.72
C ARG A 75 -30.78 36.96 -1.45
N ILE A 76 -30.25 35.88 -2.02
CA ILE A 76 -28.82 35.55 -1.97
C ILE A 76 -28.03 36.51 -2.86
N SER A 77 -28.49 36.78 -4.10
CA SER A 77 -27.86 37.74 -5.00
C SER A 77 -27.81 39.14 -4.38
N GLN A 78 -28.91 39.56 -3.75
CA GLN A 78 -28.98 40.85 -3.05
C GLN A 78 -28.06 40.90 -1.82
N ARG A 79 -27.88 39.79 -1.09
CA ARG A 79 -26.87 39.68 -0.02
C ARG A 79 -25.44 39.61 -0.55
N LEU A 80 -25.24 39.07 -1.74
CA LEU A 80 -23.94 38.98 -2.39
C LEU A 80 -23.48 40.36 -2.90
N GLU A 81 -24.42 41.14 -3.43
CA GLU A 81 -24.19 42.53 -3.84
C GLU A 81 -23.87 43.44 -2.66
N THR A 82 -24.48 43.22 -1.48
CA THR A 82 -24.09 43.93 -0.25
C THR A 82 -22.76 43.46 0.33
N LEU A 83 -22.27 42.28 -0.08
CA LEU A 83 -20.98 41.70 0.32
C LEU A 83 -19.84 42.02 -0.67
N SER A 84 -19.94 43.08 -1.47
CA SER A 84 -18.85 43.48 -2.36
C SER A 84 -17.58 43.78 -1.56
N ALA A 85 -16.53 42.97 -1.76
CA ALA A 85 -15.24 43.03 -1.08
C ALA A 85 -14.39 44.29 -1.36
N VAL A 86 -14.95 45.30 -2.03
CA VAL A 86 -14.26 46.56 -2.40
C VAL A 86 -14.24 47.57 -1.24
N LYS A 87 -15.03 47.36 -0.17
CA LYS A 87 -15.14 48.27 0.98
C LYS A 87 -14.38 47.83 2.24
N THR A 88 -13.43 46.93 2.14
CA THR A 88 -12.77 46.37 3.34
C THR A 88 -11.64 47.26 3.90
N TYR A 89 -11.20 48.29 3.17
CA TYR A 89 -10.05 49.12 3.55
C TYR A 89 -10.27 50.64 3.46
N GLU A 90 -11.52 51.11 3.30
CA GLU A 90 -11.82 52.55 3.43
C GLU A 90 -12.37 52.85 4.84
N PRO A 91 -11.93 53.95 5.49
CA PRO A 91 -12.51 54.39 6.75
C PRO A 91 -14.02 54.57 6.61
N LEU A 92 -14.80 53.99 7.53
CA LEU A 92 -16.27 54.13 7.56
C LEU A 92 -16.70 55.60 7.75
N GLU A 93 -15.81 56.46 8.24
CA GLU A 93 -15.99 57.91 8.35
C GLU A 93 -14.75 58.66 7.82
N PRO A 94 -14.91 59.73 7.04
CA PRO A 94 -13.78 60.52 6.53
C PRO A 94 -13.06 61.23 7.69
N ILE A 95 -11.83 60.80 7.99
CA ILE A 95 -10.98 61.41 9.01
C ILE A 95 -10.42 62.71 8.43
N ALA A 96 -10.70 63.85 9.06
CA ALA A 96 -10.06 65.11 8.70
C ALA A 96 -8.59 65.11 9.16
N ASP A 97 -7.68 65.68 8.37
CA ASP A 97 -6.21 65.64 8.55
C ASP A 97 -5.67 66.19 9.89
N THR A 98 -6.52 66.68 10.79
CA THR A 98 -6.18 67.22 12.12
C THR A 98 -6.68 66.40 13.32
N ASP A 99 -7.39 65.28 13.13
CA ASP A 99 -7.89 64.44 14.24
C ASP A 99 -6.99 63.22 14.53
N ILE A 100 -6.04 63.41 15.44
CA ILE A 100 -5.09 62.38 15.89
C ILE A 100 -5.82 61.22 16.62
N GLN A 101 -6.91 61.49 17.34
CA GLN A 101 -7.66 60.44 18.04
C GLN A 101 -8.43 59.55 17.06
N GLY A 102 -9.03 60.15 16.02
CA GLY A 102 -9.68 59.40 14.93
C GLY A 102 -8.69 58.50 14.19
N LEU A 103 -7.49 59.00 13.88
CA LEU A 103 -6.44 58.22 13.23
C LEU A 103 -5.96 57.05 14.09
N LEU A 104 -5.71 57.27 15.39
CA LEU A 104 -5.31 56.20 16.32
C LEU A 104 -6.40 55.14 16.51
N ARG A 105 -7.68 55.54 16.50
CA ARG A 105 -8.80 54.60 16.58
C ARG A 105 -8.90 53.73 15.32
N ASN A 106 -8.74 54.35 14.15
CA ASN A 106 -8.74 53.63 12.87
C ASN A 106 -7.55 52.66 12.76
N GLU A 107 -6.35 53.10 13.13
CA GLU A 107 -5.17 52.22 13.19
C GLU A 107 -5.38 51.03 14.15
N ARG A 108 -6.02 51.27 15.31
CA ARG A 108 -6.36 50.18 16.25
C ARG A 108 -7.40 49.22 15.65
N GLU A 109 -8.42 49.72 14.97
CA GLU A 109 -9.44 48.90 14.31
C GLU A 109 -8.86 48.11 13.14
N ASN A 110 -7.98 48.70 12.33
CA ASN A 110 -7.24 48.01 11.27
C ASN A 110 -6.30 46.93 11.83
N ALA A 111 -5.60 47.20 12.92
CA ALA A 111 -4.77 46.20 13.60
C ALA A 111 -5.60 45.02 14.12
N LEU A 112 -6.78 45.29 14.70
CA LEU A 112 -7.70 44.22 15.14
C LEU A 112 -8.23 43.40 13.96
N LEU A 113 -8.58 44.05 12.85
CA LEU A 113 -9.03 43.36 11.62
C LEU A 113 -7.91 42.50 11.02
N ALA A 114 -6.67 42.99 10.99
CA ALA A 114 -5.52 42.24 10.51
C ALA A 114 -5.29 40.97 11.35
N VAL A 115 -5.40 41.06 12.68
CA VAL A 115 -5.30 39.89 13.57
C VAL A 115 -6.45 38.90 13.35
N ILE A 116 -7.67 39.38 13.13
CA ILE A 116 -8.83 38.53 12.81
C ILE A 116 -8.63 37.83 11.46
N GLU A 117 -8.09 38.52 10.46
CA GLU A 117 -7.82 37.92 9.15
C GLU A 117 -6.69 36.89 9.21
N GLU A 118 -5.62 37.18 9.93
CA GLU A 118 -4.51 36.26 10.15
C GLU A 118 -4.97 35.00 10.90
N THR A 119 -5.73 35.16 11.99
CA THR A 119 -6.29 34.01 12.73
C THR A 119 -7.28 33.21 11.90
N LYS A 120 -8.13 33.86 11.09
CA LYS A 120 -9.02 33.16 10.16
C LYS A 120 -8.22 32.38 9.10
N ARG A 121 -7.15 32.96 8.56
CA ARG A 121 -6.27 32.30 7.59
C ARG A 121 -5.57 31.09 8.22
N ASN A 122 -5.01 31.25 9.41
CA ASN A 122 -4.33 30.18 10.14
C ASN A 122 -5.29 29.05 10.49
N THR A 123 -6.48 29.37 11.03
CA THR A 123 -7.52 28.39 11.32
C THR A 123 -7.96 27.65 10.06
N ARG A 124 -8.13 28.35 8.92
CA ARG A 124 -8.47 27.68 7.67
C ARG A 124 -7.39 26.70 7.23
N LEU A 125 -6.12 27.10 7.26
CA LEU A 125 -5.00 26.23 6.90
C LEU A 125 -4.93 25.00 7.81
N GLU A 126 -5.08 25.19 9.12
CA GLU A 126 -5.07 24.08 10.08
C GLU A 126 -6.28 23.14 9.87
N THR A 127 -7.47 23.68 9.62
CA THR A 127 -8.66 22.87 9.32
C THR A 127 -8.51 22.10 8.02
N GLU A 128 -7.98 22.71 6.95
CA GLU A 128 -7.68 22.02 5.67
C GLU A 128 -6.66 20.90 5.90
N GLN A 129 -5.60 21.16 6.67
CA GLN A 129 -4.59 20.14 6.98
C GLN A 129 -5.19 18.96 7.76
N ARG A 130 -5.97 19.23 8.82
CA ARG A 130 -6.65 18.19 9.60
C ARG A 130 -7.68 17.43 8.78
N PHE A 131 -8.42 18.10 7.91
CA PHE A 131 -9.37 17.45 7.01
C PHE A 131 -8.67 16.46 6.08
N TRP A 132 -7.56 16.86 5.45
CA TRP A 132 -6.80 15.98 4.58
C TRP A 132 -6.14 14.84 5.35
N GLN A 133 -5.63 15.07 6.55
CA GLN A 133 -5.15 14.00 7.43
C GLN A 133 -6.27 13.01 7.78
N SER A 134 -7.46 13.50 8.12
CA SER A 134 -8.63 12.65 8.38
C SER A 134 -9.02 11.83 7.14
N LYS A 135 -9.02 12.45 5.96
CA LYS A 135 -9.33 11.76 4.70
C LYS A 135 -8.28 10.72 4.32
N GLN A 136 -7.01 11.00 4.59
CA GLN A 136 -5.93 10.03 4.40
C GLN A 136 -6.10 8.85 5.36
N ASN A 137 -6.40 9.10 6.63
CA ASN A 137 -6.64 8.04 7.62
C ASN A 137 -7.88 7.19 7.26
N GLU A 138 -8.99 7.83 6.84
CA GLU A 138 -10.18 7.13 6.34
C GLU A 138 -9.84 6.24 5.13
N TRP A 139 -9.03 6.76 4.20
CA TRP A 139 -8.56 6.00 3.05
C TRP A 139 -7.66 4.83 3.45
N GLU A 140 -6.74 5.02 4.40
CA GLU A 140 -5.90 3.94 4.92
C GLU A 140 -6.73 2.84 5.56
N VAL A 141 -7.77 3.20 6.33
CA VAL A 141 -8.72 2.23 6.91
C VAL A 141 -9.47 1.48 5.81
N GLU A 142 -9.94 2.16 4.76
CA GLU A 142 -10.62 1.52 3.63
C GLU A 142 -9.67 0.63 2.81
N LYS A 143 -8.44 1.08 2.55
CA LYS A 143 -7.36 0.32 1.90
C LYS A 143 -7.11 -0.97 2.67
N GLN A 144 -6.97 -0.89 3.99
CA GLN A 144 -6.82 -2.05 4.86
C GLN A 144 -8.04 -2.97 4.79
N ARG A 145 -9.26 -2.42 4.82
CA ARG A 145 -10.50 -3.20 4.68
C ARG A 145 -10.54 -3.96 3.37
N ILE A 146 -10.27 -3.31 2.25
CA ILE A 146 -10.22 -3.93 0.92
C ILE A 146 -9.12 -4.98 0.86
N LEU A 147 -7.94 -4.69 1.39
CA LEU A 147 -6.86 -5.68 1.46
C LEU A 147 -7.28 -6.91 2.25
N ASN A 148 -7.97 -6.73 3.37
CA ASN A 148 -8.48 -7.79 4.24
C ASN A 148 -9.59 -8.62 3.58
N THR A 149 -10.52 -7.99 2.86
CA THR A 149 -11.55 -8.73 2.11
C THR A 149 -10.96 -9.57 0.98
N LEU A 150 -9.83 -9.15 0.41
CA LEU A 150 -9.07 -9.95 -0.55
C LEU A 150 -8.21 -11.07 0.08
N ILE A 151 -8.15 -11.21 1.41
CA ILE A 151 -7.45 -12.33 2.08
C ILE A 151 -8.31 -13.60 2.09
N GLY A 152 -9.63 -13.47 2.03
CA GLY A 152 -10.55 -14.62 2.07
C GLY A 152 -10.31 -15.57 0.89
N SER A 153 -10.07 -16.84 1.20
CA SER A 153 -10.06 -17.94 0.23
C SER A 153 -11.50 -18.24 -0.21
N SER A 154 -12.10 -17.39 -1.05
CA SER A 154 -13.34 -17.74 -1.75
C SER A 154 -13.15 -17.66 -3.26
N SER A 155 -13.33 -18.81 -3.90
CA SER A 155 -13.50 -18.94 -5.35
C SER A 155 -14.86 -18.41 -5.84
N GLU A 156 -15.71 -17.92 -4.94
CA GLU A 156 -16.99 -17.33 -5.28
C GLU A 156 -16.92 -15.81 -5.24
N LEU A 157 -17.56 -15.23 -6.26
CA LEU A 157 -17.64 -13.81 -6.59
C LEU A 157 -17.73 -12.92 -5.35
N ILE A 158 -16.99 -11.82 -5.40
CA ILE A 158 -16.96 -10.74 -4.41
C ILE A 158 -18.39 -10.30 -4.09
N ASP A 159 -18.93 -10.75 -2.96
CA ASP A 159 -20.12 -10.18 -2.35
C ASP A 159 -19.66 -9.13 -1.33
N VAL A 160 -19.80 -7.86 -1.72
CA VAL A 160 -19.46 -6.70 -0.88
C VAL A 160 -20.45 -6.54 0.29
N SER A 161 -21.46 -7.40 0.41
CA SER A 161 -22.51 -7.31 1.43
C SER A 161 -22.36 -8.26 2.62
N ALA A 162 -21.36 -9.15 2.64
CA ALA A 162 -21.16 -10.06 3.76
C ALA A 162 -20.39 -9.36 4.91
N GLU A 163 -21.12 -9.06 5.99
CA GLU A 163 -20.59 -8.68 7.30
C GLU A 163 -19.65 -9.77 7.85
N THR A 164 -18.42 -9.79 7.35
CA THR A 164 -17.31 -10.51 7.98
C THR A 164 -16.91 -9.72 9.21
N SER A 165 -17.47 -10.16 10.34
CA SER A 165 -17.16 -9.81 11.73
C SER A 165 -16.01 -8.80 11.91
N ASN A 166 -16.38 -7.62 12.40
CA ASN A 166 -15.53 -6.53 12.89
C ASN A 166 -14.54 -6.98 13.99
N LEU A 167 -13.52 -7.77 13.67
CA LEU A 167 -12.41 -8.09 14.58
C LEU A 167 -11.20 -7.16 14.40
N PHE A 168 -11.18 -6.34 13.33
CA PHE A 168 -10.05 -5.46 13.01
C PHE A 168 -10.32 -3.96 13.25
N SER A 169 -11.44 -3.61 13.91
CA SER A 169 -11.84 -2.20 14.09
C SER A 169 -11.31 -1.53 15.36
N ASP A 170 -10.75 -2.26 16.33
CA ASP A 170 -10.38 -1.68 17.64
C ASP A 170 -8.96 -1.09 17.72
N VAL A 171 -8.16 -1.14 16.65
CA VAL A 171 -6.77 -0.63 16.68
C VAL A 171 -6.64 0.84 16.28
N SER A 172 -7.69 1.48 15.75
CA SER A 172 -7.58 2.87 15.26
C SER A 172 -7.74 3.96 16.33
N THR A 173 -7.73 3.63 17.63
CA THR A 173 -7.72 4.63 18.72
C THR A 173 -6.37 4.79 19.43
N ARG A 174 -5.29 4.16 18.95
CA ARG A 174 -3.93 4.43 19.46
C ARG A 174 -3.09 5.25 18.49
N ILE A 175 -3.46 6.51 18.29
CA ILE A 175 -2.47 7.54 17.94
C ILE A 175 -1.89 8.07 19.25
N GLU A 176 -1.13 7.23 19.94
CA GLU A 176 -0.24 7.64 21.04
C GLU A 176 1.14 7.01 20.82
N GLY A 177 1.78 7.35 19.70
CA GLY A 177 3.13 6.88 19.37
C GLY A 177 3.68 7.54 18.11
N ARG A 178 5.02 7.66 18.03
CA ARG A 178 5.73 8.09 16.80
C ARG A 178 5.79 6.98 15.74
N SER A 179 5.47 5.74 16.10
CA SER A 179 5.55 4.54 15.28
C SER A 179 4.26 3.74 15.42
N ALA A 180 3.78 3.16 14.33
CA ALA A 180 2.65 2.23 14.32
C ALA A 180 3.05 0.79 14.67
N MET A 181 4.34 0.52 14.88
CA MET A 181 4.88 -0.80 15.17
C MET A 181 4.81 -1.13 16.66
N ASP A 182 4.47 -2.39 16.95
CA ASP A 182 4.50 -2.94 18.31
C ASP A 182 5.95 -3.30 18.70
N SER A 183 6.23 -3.50 19.99
CA SER A 183 7.58 -3.84 20.49
C SER A 183 8.16 -5.11 19.82
N MET A 184 7.30 -6.09 19.55
CA MET A 184 7.65 -7.32 18.85
C MET A 184 8.00 -7.08 17.38
N GLU A 185 7.21 -6.27 16.68
CA GLU A 185 7.46 -5.93 15.27
C GLU A 185 8.77 -5.14 15.13
N MET A 186 9.05 -4.23 16.07
CA MET A 186 10.31 -3.49 16.13
C MET A 186 11.52 -4.42 16.37
N ALA A 187 11.38 -5.42 17.25
CA ALA A 187 12.43 -6.40 17.50
C ALA A 187 12.72 -7.25 16.25
N TYR A 188 11.66 -7.66 15.54
CA TYR A 188 11.76 -8.35 14.26
C TYR A 188 12.43 -7.50 13.17
N ALA A 189 11.98 -6.27 12.97
CA ALA A 189 12.56 -5.36 11.98
C ALA A 189 14.05 -5.11 12.24
N ARG A 190 14.46 -5.01 13.51
CA ARG A 190 15.87 -4.92 13.89
C ARG A 190 16.68 -6.15 13.44
N GLN A 191 16.13 -7.35 13.59
CA GLN A 191 16.81 -8.57 13.12
C GLN A 191 16.87 -8.64 11.59
N VAL A 192 15.81 -8.23 10.89
CA VAL A 192 15.80 -8.13 9.41
C VAL A 192 16.84 -7.10 8.94
N TYR A 193 16.96 -5.96 9.62
CA TYR A 193 18.00 -4.97 9.34
C TYR A 193 19.42 -5.55 9.52
N ILE A 194 19.68 -6.26 10.62
CA ILE A 194 20.97 -6.92 10.87
C ILE A 194 21.27 -7.97 9.79
N TYR A 195 20.26 -8.74 9.37
CA TYR A 195 20.37 -9.70 8.28
C TYR A 195 20.78 -9.00 6.98
N ASN A 196 20.01 -8.01 6.55
CA ASN A 196 20.24 -7.28 5.30
C ASN A 196 21.61 -6.58 5.30
N ASP A 197 22.02 -5.93 6.39
CA ASP A 197 23.32 -5.27 6.50
C ASP A 197 24.49 -6.26 6.32
N LYS A 198 24.39 -7.48 6.88
CA LYS A 198 25.38 -8.55 6.68
C LYS A 198 25.36 -9.11 5.25
N VAL A 199 24.19 -9.26 4.65
CA VAL A 199 24.03 -9.73 3.27
C VAL A 199 24.65 -8.73 2.29
N VAL A 200 24.39 -7.43 2.47
CA VAL A 200 24.93 -6.37 1.61
C VAL A 200 26.45 -6.27 1.72
N LYS A 201 27.02 -6.50 2.92
CA LYS A 201 28.49 -6.52 3.12
C LYS A 201 29.19 -7.71 2.47
N GLY A 202 28.45 -8.64 1.85
CA GLY A 202 29.02 -9.79 1.13
C GLY A 202 29.65 -10.85 2.04
N GLY A 203 29.33 -10.86 3.34
CA GLY A 203 29.78 -11.87 4.28
C GLY A 203 29.03 -13.21 4.14
N MET A 204 29.38 -14.20 4.97
CA MET A 204 28.56 -15.40 5.13
C MET A 204 27.15 -15.00 5.56
N LYS A 205 26.13 -15.49 4.83
CA LYS A 205 24.73 -15.21 5.15
C LYS A 205 24.45 -15.66 6.58
N PRO A 206 24.05 -14.74 7.49
CA PRO A 206 23.72 -15.13 8.85
C PRO A 206 22.48 -16.02 8.83
N ASN A 207 22.42 -16.99 9.74
CA ASN A 207 21.24 -17.84 9.87
C ASN A 207 20.08 -17.03 10.45
N LEU A 208 19.04 -16.76 9.66
CA LEU A 208 17.85 -16.02 10.11
C LEU A 208 17.15 -16.70 11.27
N ILE A 209 17.15 -18.04 11.31
CA ILE A 209 16.50 -18.81 12.37
C ILE A 209 17.17 -18.51 13.70
N SER A 210 18.51 -18.49 13.76
CA SER A 210 19.21 -18.20 15.02
C SER A 210 18.96 -16.76 15.49
N LEU A 211 18.89 -15.80 14.55
CA LEU A 211 18.57 -14.40 14.89
C LEU A 211 17.16 -14.26 15.48
N PHE A 212 16.18 -14.99 14.93
CA PHE A 212 14.82 -14.97 15.45
C PHE A 212 14.65 -15.80 16.74
N GLU A 213 15.40 -16.89 16.93
CA GLU A 213 15.44 -17.64 18.20
C GLU A 213 16.06 -16.80 19.33
N GLU A 214 17.16 -16.11 19.08
CA GLU A 214 17.78 -15.19 20.05
C GLU A 214 16.83 -14.05 20.44
N MET A 215 16.02 -13.59 19.48
CA MET A 215 14.97 -12.61 19.74
C MET A 215 13.83 -13.21 20.56
N ALA A 216 13.37 -14.42 20.23
CA ALA A 216 12.30 -15.11 20.97
C ALA A 216 12.59 -15.24 22.47
N GLN A 217 13.84 -15.57 22.81
CA GLN A 217 14.29 -15.67 24.21
C GLN A 217 14.20 -14.35 24.99
N GLN A 218 14.23 -13.19 24.30
CA GLN A 218 14.10 -11.88 24.95
C GLN A 218 12.67 -11.57 25.39
N PHE A 219 11.67 -12.26 24.84
CA PHE A 219 10.27 -12.05 25.18
C PHE A 219 9.78 -12.93 26.33
N GLU A 220 10.58 -13.91 26.78
CA GLU A 220 10.26 -14.85 27.87
C GLU A 220 8.91 -15.58 27.68
N ASP A 221 8.42 -15.73 26.44
CA ASP A 221 7.19 -16.47 26.12
C ASP A 221 7.54 -17.82 25.49
N LYS A 222 7.33 -18.89 26.28
CA LYS A 222 7.58 -20.27 25.85
C LYS A 222 6.87 -20.64 24.53
N ARG A 223 5.71 -20.06 24.23
CA ARG A 223 4.98 -20.35 22.98
C ARG A 223 5.74 -19.86 21.75
N ILE A 224 6.45 -18.73 21.89
CA ILE A 224 7.27 -18.16 20.82
C ILE A 224 8.56 -18.97 20.65
N GLU A 225 9.15 -19.41 21.76
CA GLU A 225 10.29 -20.32 21.74
C GLU A 225 9.93 -21.65 21.06
N ASP A 226 8.79 -22.25 21.43
CA ASP A 226 8.28 -23.47 20.81
C ASP A 226 7.98 -23.28 19.31
N PHE A 227 7.45 -22.10 18.92
CA PHE A 227 7.21 -21.75 17.52
C PHE A 227 8.52 -21.75 16.72
N TRP A 228 9.56 -21.06 17.22
CA TRP A 228 10.83 -20.98 16.51
C TRP A 228 11.62 -22.29 16.54
N ALA A 229 11.52 -23.07 17.62
CA ALA A 229 12.06 -24.43 17.66
C ALA A 229 11.41 -25.34 16.62
N MET A 230 10.09 -25.22 16.40
CA MET A 230 9.38 -25.93 15.34
C MET A 230 9.86 -25.49 13.94
N VAL A 231 9.97 -24.18 13.71
CA VAL A 231 10.48 -23.64 12.45
C VAL A 231 11.90 -24.14 12.19
N ARG A 232 12.78 -24.14 13.19
CA ARG A 232 14.16 -24.66 13.10
C ARG A 232 14.19 -26.13 12.72
N GLU A 233 13.44 -26.99 13.41
CA GLU A 233 13.44 -28.42 13.11
C GLU A 233 12.94 -28.69 11.68
N MET A 234 11.81 -28.09 11.28
CA MET A 234 11.24 -28.30 9.95
C MET A 234 12.06 -27.69 8.81
N SER A 235 12.87 -26.67 9.09
CA SER A 235 13.75 -26.02 8.11
C SER A 235 15.16 -26.63 8.05
N SER A 236 15.52 -27.48 9.03
CA SER A 236 16.80 -28.18 9.09
C SER A 236 16.86 -29.38 8.12
N VAL A 237 16.56 -29.12 6.85
CA VAL A 237 16.54 -30.10 5.78
C VAL A 237 17.55 -29.68 4.70
N PRO A 238 18.50 -30.55 4.30
CA PRO A 238 19.52 -30.20 3.32
C PRO A 238 18.87 -30.04 1.94
N MET A 239 18.82 -28.78 1.45
CA MET A 239 18.32 -28.46 0.12
C MET A 239 19.49 -28.32 -0.86
N THR A 240 19.39 -28.97 -2.02
CA THR A 240 20.10 -28.57 -3.24
C THR A 240 19.43 -27.32 -3.80
N ILE A 241 20.19 -26.23 -3.96
CA ILE A 241 19.67 -24.96 -4.50
C ILE A 241 19.11 -25.22 -5.90
N SER A 242 17.78 -25.28 -6.03
CA SER A 242 17.05 -25.46 -7.28
C SER A 242 16.06 -24.30 -7.47
N SER A 243 15.73 -23.98 -8.72
CA SER A 243 14.86 -22.86 -9.08
C SER A 243 13.37 -23.11 -8.80
N ASP A 244 12.95 -24.36 -8.63
CA ASP A 244 11.56 -24.72 -8.41
C ASP A 244 11.39 -25.48 -7.08
N SER A 245 10.86 -24.79 -6.08
CA SER A 245 10.69 -25.32 -4.72
C SER A 245 9.62 -26.42 -4.65
N VAL A 246 8.65 -26.44 -5.58
CA VAL A 246 7.60 -27.47 -5.60
C VAL A 246 8.16 -28.82 -6.02
N SER A 247 8.93 -28.89 -7.12
CA SER A 247 9.53 -30.14 -7.58
C SER A 247 10.50 -30.76 -6.57
N VAL A 248 11.30 -29.95 -5.86
CA VAL A 248 12.19 -30.48 -4.82
C VAL A 248 11.37 -31.02 -3.63
N ARG A 249 10.27 -30.36 -3.25
CA ARG A 249 9.38 -30.80 -2.16
C ARG A 249 8.55 -32.03 -2.49
N THR A 250 8.44 -32.41 -3.77
CA THR A 250 7.77 -33.64 -4.18
C THR A 250 8.71 -34.84 -4.22
N GLU A 251 10.02 -34.64 -4.07
CA GLU A 251 11.00 -35.73 -3.97
C GLU A 251 10.81 -36.55 -2.69
N GLU A 252 10.84 -37.88 -2.83
CA GLU A 252 10.63 -38.82 -1.72
C GLU A 252 11.59 -38.59 -0.56
N ASN A 253 12.88 -38.35 -0.85
CA ASN A 253 13.91 -38.12 0.16
C ASN A 253 13.62 -36.87 1.01
N LEU A 254 13.15 -35.79 0.38
CA LEU A 254 12.85 -34.56 1.08
C LEU A 254 11.56 -34.69 1.90
N GLN A 255 10.53 -35.35 1.35
CA GLN A 255 9.31 -35.64 2.10
C GLN A 255 9.58 -36.52 3.32
N MET A 256 10.42 -37.54 3.19
CA MET A 256 10.87 -38.36 4.32
C MET A 256 11.60 -37.53 5.37
N ALA A 257 12.46 -36.60 4.95
CA ALA A 257 13.15 -35.71 5.86
C ALA A 257 12.17 -34.79 6.63
N PHE A 258 11.17 -34.20 5.96
CA PHE A 258 10.15 -33.39 6.65
C PHE A 258 9.36 -34.21 7.68
N ILE A 259 8.95 -35.43 7.33
CA ILE A 259 8.25 -36.31 8.28
C ILE A 259 9.14 -36.65 9.47
N ARG A 260 10.42 -36.93 9.24
CA ARG A 260 11.40 -37.21 10.30
C ARG A 260 11.52 -36.02 11.25
N GLN A 261 11.63 -34.79 10.73
CA GLN A 261 11.73 -33.59 11.55
C GLN A 261 10.44 -33.28 12.29
N GLY A 262 9.28 -33.42 11.64
CA GLY A 262 7.98 -33.23 12.28
C GLY A 262 7.76 -34.21 13.44
N ARG A 263 8.13 -35.49 13.25
CA ARG A 263 8.11 -36.51 14.31
C ARG A 263 9.08 -36.17 15.43
N LYS A 264 10.32 -35.79 15.11
CA LYS A 264 11.34 -35.43 16.11
C LYS A 264 10.88 -34.27 16.99
N PHE A 265 10.28 -33.23 16.41
CA PHE A 265 9.70 -32.13 17.18
C PHE A 265 8.57 -32.60 18.11
N LEU A 266 7.65 -33.43 17.62
CA LEU A 266 6.56 -33.99 18.43
C LEU A 266 7.07 -34.94 19.53
N GLU A 267 8.13 -35.69 19.26
CA GLU A 267 8.80 -36.59 20.22
C GLU A 267 9.48 -35.78 21.34
N HIS A 268 10.25 -34.75 21.00
CA HIS A 268 10.88 -33.84 21.96
C HIS A 268 9.85 -33.08 22.82
N SER A 269 8.81 -32.53 22.19
CA SER A 269 7.73 -31.83 22.90
C SER A 269 7.03 -32.76 23.91
N TYR A 270 6.95 -34.06 23.61
CA TYR A 270 6.38 -35.05 24.53
C TYR A 270 7.31 -35.40 25.69
N ILE A 271 8.63 -35.44 25.47
CA ILE A 271 9.62 -35.60 26.55
C ILE A 271 9.49 -34.45 27.55
N GLU A 272 9.36 -33.20 27.07
CA GLU A 272 9.13 -32.05 27.95
C GLU A 272 7.81 -32.16 28.72
N TYR A 273 6.73 -32.55 28.04
CA TYR A 273 5.43 -32.78 28.68
C TYR A 273 5.51 -33.81 29.81
N ILE A 274 6.16 -34.95 29.57
CA ILE A 274 6.39 -35.97 30.60
C ILE A 274 7.25 -35.41 31.74
N SER A 275 8.31 -34.69 31.41
CA SER A 275 9.24 -34.12 32.41
C SER A 275 8.53 -33.12 33.33
N ASN A 276 7.64 -32.29 32.79
CA ASN A 276 6.85 -31.34 33.57
C ASN A 276 5.88 -32.06 34.51
N ILE A 277 5.15 -33.08 34.02
CA ILE A 277 4.22 -33.86 34.86
C ILE A 277 4.95 -34.56 36.01
N ILE A 278 6.14 -35.10 35.73
CA ILE A 278 6.99 -35.73 36.74
C ILE A 278 7.49 -34.69 37.75
N GLY A 279 7.91 -33.51 37.29
CA GLY A 279 8.33 -32.39 38.13
C GLY A 279 7.24 -31.95 39.11
N ASP A 280 5.99 -31.92 38.64
CA ASP A 280 4.83 -31.60 39.48
C ASP A 280 4.50 -32.72 40.48
N ASN A 281 4.87 -33.98 40.16
CA ASN A 281 4.48 -35.18 40.92
C ASN A 281 5.68 -36.04 41.40
N LEU A 282 6.78 -35.40 41.82
CA LEU A 282 8.04 -36.07 42.18
C LEU A 282 7.89 -37.22 43.20
N ARG A 283 7.04 -37.03 44.22
CA ARG A 283 6.81 -38.03 45.29
C ARG A 283 6.19 -39.32 44.78
N GLN A 284 5.31 -39.23 43.77
CA GLN A 284 4.63 -40.38 43.17
C GLN A 284 5.49 -41.04 42.08
N ALA A 285 6.16 -40.22 41.27
CA ALA A 285 7.03 -40.69 40.20
C ALA A 285 8.21 -41.55 40.69
N ARG A 286 8.75 -41.23 41.89
CA ARG A 286 9.89 -41.95 42.51
C ARG A 286 11.01 -42.20 41.48
N LEU A 287 11.48 -41.13 40.84
CA LEU A 287 12.61 -41.23 39.92
C LEU A 287 13.83 -41.77 40.67
N GLY A 288 14.51 -42.74 40.07
CA GLY A 288 15.81 -43.20 40.54
C GLY A 288 16.93 -42.21 40.18
N GLY A 289 18.17 -42.55 40.50
CA GLY A 289 19.35 -41.72 40.24
C GLY A 289 19.95 -41.80 38.82
N VAL A 290 19.41 -42.63 37.93
CA VAL A 290 19.94 -42.79 36.56
C VAL A 290 19.10 -41.95 35.59
N PRO A 291 19.68 -40.96 34.90
CA PRO A 291 18.97 -40.17 33.90
C PRO A 291 18.70 -41.00 32.62
N GLY A 292 17.56 -40.76 31.97
CA GLY A 292 17.21 -41.37 30.68
C GLY A 292 15.70 -41.49 30.46
N VAL A 293 15.28 -41.58 29.19
CA VAL A 293 13.86 -41.65 28.80
C VAL A 293 13.17 -42.87 29.40
N TYR A 294 13.84 -44.02 29.47
CA TYR A 294 13.30 -45.22 30.12
C TYR A 294 12.86 -44.96 31.58
N GLN A 295 13.65 -44.23 32.37
CA GLN A 295 13.29 -43.91 33.75
C GLN A 295 12.22 -42.82 33.84
N LEU A 296 12.24 -41.85 32.92
CA LEU A 296 11.20 -40.83 32.80
C LEU A 296 9.85 -41.48 32.51
N VAL A 297 9.75 -42.35 31.50
CA VAL A 297 8.52 -43.07 31.14
C VAL A 297 8.01 -43.92 32.31
N LYS A 298 8.90 -44.61 33.03
CA LYS A 298 8.50 -45.34 34.24
C LYS A 298 7.96 -44.44 35.34
N GLY A 299 8.59 -43.29 35.57
CA GLY A 299 8.11 -42.28 36.51
C GLY A 299 6.74 -41.74 36.12
N PHE A 300 6.58 -41.41 34.84
CA PHE A 300 5.33 -40.95 34.25
C PHE A 300 4.20 -41.96 34.40
N LEU A 301 4.43 -43.23 34.09
CA LEU A 301 3.44 -44.28 34.20
C LEU A 301 2.98 -44.53 35.64
N LYS A 302 3.85 -44.37 36.64
CA LYS A 302 3.45 -44.44 38.05
C LYS A 302 2.51 -43.30 38.47
N VAL A 303 2.57 -42.16 37.76
CA VAL A 303 1.71 -40.99 38.00
C VAL A 303 0.41 -41.10 37.19
N LYS A 304 0.51 -41.37 35.88
CA LYS A 304 -0.64 -41.36 34.94
C LYS A 304 -1.46 -42.66 34.96
N LEU A 305 -0.86 -43.80 35.32
CA LEU A 305 -1.54 -45.10 35.42
C LEU A 305 -1.68 -45.59 36.89
N PRO A 306 -2.53 -44.95 37.73
CA PRO A 306 -2.86 -45.51 39.03
C PRO A 306 -3.93 -46.61 38.91
N ALA A 307 -3.60 -47.79 39.44
CA ALA A 307 -4.38 -49.05 39.47
C ALA A 307 -4.52 -49.78 38.11
N ALA A 308 -4.62 -51.11 38.19
CA ALA A 308 -4.60 -52.02 37.04
C ALA A 308 -5.73 -51.69 36.05
N VAL A 309 -5.37 -51.08 34.92
CA VAL A 309 -6.28 -50.88 33.80
C VAL A 309 -6.66 -52.27 33.28
N PRO A 310 -7.94 -52.68 33.34
CA PRO A 310 -8.37 -53.97 32.83
C PRO A 310 -8.11 -54.07 31.32
N GLY A 311 -7.64 -55.22 30.85
CA GLY A 311 -7.42 -55.46 29.41
C GLY A 311 -5.99 -55.29 28.92
N LEU A 312 -5.01 -54.97 29.78
CA LEU A 312 -3.60 -54.97 29.38
C LEU A 312 -3.04 -56.40 29.33
N GLU A 313 -2.29 -56.70 28.27
CA GLU A 313 -1.84 -58.06 27.92
C GLU A 313 -0.31 -58.23 28.08
N ASP A 314 0.18 -59.48 27.99
CA ASP A 314 1.60 -59.86 27.92
C ASP A 314 2.48 -59.54 29.15
N GLY A 315 1.85 -59.21 30.28
CA GLY A 315 2.47 -59.20 31.61
C GLY A 315 3.04 -57.86 32.07
N LEU A 316 3.91 -57.92 33.09
CA LEU A 316 4.50 -56.76 33.76
C LEU A 316 6.03 -56.77 33.67
N VAL A 317 6.64 -55.61 33.46
CA VAL A 317 8.07 -55.35 33.61
C VAL A 317 8.27 -54.45 34.82
N GLU A 318 8.98 -54.95 35.83
CA GLU A 318 9.30 -54.19 37.06
C GLU A 318 8.06 -53.56 37.73
N GLY A 319 6.92 -54.28 37.68
CA GLY A 319 5.65 -53.85 38.27
C GLY A 319 4.81 -52.91 37.40
N LEU A 320 5.21 -52.64 36.15
CA LEU A 320 4.46 -51.83 35.19
C LEU A 320 4.03 -52.66 33.97
N PRO A 321 2.87 -52.39 33.34
CA PRO A 321 2.47 -53.10 32.13
C PRO A 321 3.41 -52.87 30.95
N VAL A 322 3.70 -53.92 30.20
CA VAL A 322 4.75 -53.93 29.15
C VAL A 322 4.43 -52.96 28.00
N TRP A 323 3.22 -53.04 27.44
CA TRP A 323 2.83 -52.25 26.25
C TRP A 323 2.78 -50.74 26.46
N PRO A 324 2.25 -50.22 27.60
CA PRO A 324 2.37 -48.79 27.92
C PRO A 324 3.82 -48.31 28.00
N VAL A 325 4.73 -49.10 28.58
CA VAL A 325 6.16 -48.73 28.66
C VAL A 325 6.76 -48.68 27.26
N ILE A 326 6.51 -49.67 26.41
CA ILE A 326 6.99 -49.68 25.02
C ILE A 326 6.41 -48.50 24.24
N TYR A 327 5.11 -48.27 24.30
CA TYR A 327 4.42 -47.20 23.58
C TYR A 327 5.00 -45.83 23.94
N TYR A 328 5.11 -45.50 25.23
CA TYR A 328 5.61 -44.19 25.64
C TYR A 328 7.11 -44.01 25.38
N CYS A 329 7.92 -45.07 25.38
CA CYS A 329 9.31 -44.98 24.92
C CYS A 329 9.38 -44.63 23.42
N ILE A 330 8.58 -45.30 22.59
CA ILE A 330 8.48 -45.01 21.15
C ILE A 330 7.91 -43.60 20.91
N ARG A 331 6.91 -43.16 21.68
CA ARG A 331 6.31 -41.81 21.61
C ARG A 331 7.30 -40.70 21.95
N CYS A 332 8.28 -40.98 22.81
CA CYS A 332 9.40 -40.09 23.12
C CYS A 332 10.52 -40.15 22.08
N GLY A 333 10.44 -41.01 21.06
CA GLY A 333 11.49 -41.17 20.04
C GLY A 333 12.68 -42.02 20.47
N ASP A 334 12.71 -42.54 21.71
CA ASP A 334 13.80 -43.35 22.24
C ASP A 334 13.51 -44.85 22.04
N LEU A 335 13.98 -45.38 20.91
CA LEU A 335 13.84 -46.78 20.57
C LEU A 335 14.75 -47.68 21.40
N ASP A 336 15.87 -47.17 21.92
CA ASP A 336 16.77 -47.92 22.80
C ASP A 336 16.10 -48.19 24.15
N ALA A 337 15.37 -47.22 24.70
CA ALA A 337 14.54 -47.39 25.88
C ALA A 337 13.43 -48.45 25.65
N ALA A 338 12.80 -48.45 24.48
CA ALA A 338 11.83 -49.48 24.11
C ALA A 338 12.48 -50.87 24.05
N LYS A 339 13.68 -50.97 23.48
CA LYS A 339 14.47 -52.20 23.38
C LYS A 339 14.90 -52.77 24.73
N ILE A 340 15.24 -51.92 25.70
CA ILE A 340 15.51 -52.37 27.08
C ILE A 340 14.26 -53.05 27.67
N THR A 341 13.08 -52.49 27.41
CA THR A 341 11.80 -53.02 27.89
C THR A 341 11.49 -54.37 27.26
N THR A 342 11.62 -54.49 25.93
CA THR A 342 11.35 -55.73 25.21
C THR A 342 12.29 -56.86 25.63
N ARG A 343 13.58 -56.57 25.86
CA ARG A 343 14.54 -57.55 26.38
C ARG A 343 14.18 -58.07 27.78
N LYS A 344 13.71 -57.19 28.66
CA LYS A 344 13.25 -57.58 30.01
C LYS A 344 11.94 -58.39 29.98
N ALA A 345 11.10 -58.19 28.96
CA ALA A 345 9.83 -58.90 28.74
C ALA A 345 9.90 -60.03 27.69
N ALA A 346 11.11 -60.46 27.29
CA ALA A 346 11.30 -61.29 26.09
C ALA A 346 10.49 -62.60 26.10
N GLN A 347 10.22 -63.18 27.27
CA GLN A 347 9.46 -64.42 27.42
C GLN A 347 7.96 -64.28 27.05
N GLY A 348 7.40 -63.06 27.08
CA GLY A 348 5.98 -62.79 26.80
C GLY A 348 5.68 -62.14 25.45
N LEU A 349 6.70 -61.62 24.74
CA LEU A 349 6.51 -60.78 23.54
C LEU A 349 6.74 -61.50 22.20
N GLY A 350 7.18 -62.76 22.21
CA GLY A 350 7.43 -63.55 21.00
C GLY A 350 8.39 -62.85 20.02
N GLU A 351 8.04 -62.86 18.74
CA GLU A 351 8.83 -62.28 17.64
C GLU A 351 8.85 -60.74 17.61
N PHE A 352 8.10 -60.06 18.49
CA PHE A 352 8.06 -58.59 18.50
C PHE A 352 9.44 -57.95 18.71
N SER A 353 10.30 -58.60 19.50
CA SER A 353 11.67 -58.13 19.73
C SER A 353 12.51 -58.09 18.45
N GLU A 354 12.32 -59.06 17.54
CA GLU A 354 12.98 -59.11 16.24
C GLU A 354 12.49 -57.99 15.32
N TYR A 355 11.17 -57.76 15.30
CA TYR A 355 10.57 -56.65 14.53
C TYR A 355 11.08 -55.29 15.01
N LEU A 356 11.19 -55.07 16.32
CA LEU A 356 11.71 -53.81 16.86
C LEU A 356 13.20 -53.62 16.55
N GLU A 357 14.01 -54.68 16.64
CA GLU A 357 15.44 -54.58 16.31
C GLU A 357 15.68 -54.30 14.82
N GLU A 358 14.89 -54.90 13.92
CA GLU A 358 14.92 -54.58 12.48
C GLU A 358 14.47 -53.14 12.21
N TYR A 359 13.40 -52.68 12.87
CA TYR A 359 12.89 -51.31 12.78
C TYR A 359 13.92 -50.26 13.20
N MET A 360 14.77 -50.58 14.19
CA MET A 360 15.84 -49.70 14.67
C MET A 360 17.06 -49.63 13.74
N GLN A 361 17.35 -50.70 13.00
CA GLN A 361 18.55 -50.78 12.14
C GLN A 361 18.40 -49.97 10.84
N ASN A 362 17.17 -49.76 10.38
CA ASN A 362 16.90 -48.99 9.17
C ASN A 362 16.75 -47.50 9.49
N GLU A 363 17.47 -46.63 8.77
CA GLU A 363 17.47 -45.18 9.01
C GLU A 363 16.08 -44.54 8.90
N ASP A 364 15.22 -45.10 8.05
CA ASP A 364 13.84 -44.63 7.83
C ASP A 364 12.80 -45.22 8.78
N ARG A 365 13.27 -45.96 9.80
CA ARG A 365 12.39 -46.71 10.72
C ARG A 365 11.39 -47.56 9.91
N ARG A 366 11.92 -48.40 9.02
CA ARG A 366 11.18 -49.29 8.10
C ARG A 366 11.47 -50.75 8.41
N LEU A 367 10.51 -51.62 8.15
CA LEU A 367 10.71 -53.06 8.13
C LEU A 367 10.95 -53.52 6.69
N SER A 368 11.62 -54.65 6.49
CA SER A 368 11.71 -55.29 5.19
C SER A 368 10.30 -55.71 4.70
N PRO A 369 10.05 -55.76 3.37
CA PRO A 369 8.74 -56.12 2.85
C PRO A 369 8.23 -57.49 3.34
N SER A 370 9.13 -58.44 3.57
CA SER A 370 8.81 -59.76 4.11
C SER A 370 8.36 -59.68 5.57
N THR A 371 9.12 -58.97 6.41
CA THR A 371 8.80 -58.80 7.83
C THR A 371 7.52 -57.98 8.01
N GLU A 372 7.35 -56.91 7.24
CA GLU A 372 6.16 -56.07 7.25
C GLU A 372 4.90 -56.87 6.89
N THR A 373 4.97 -57.73 5.86
CA THR A 373 3.84 -58.59 5.47
C THR A 373 3.48 -59.59 6.59
N LYS A 374 4.50 -60.17 7.24
CA LYS A 374 4.31 -61.08 8.38
C LYS A 374 3.67 -60.36 9.57
N LEU A 375 4.15 -59.16 9.90
CA LEU A 375 3.63 -58.32 10.98
C LEU A 375 2.18 -57.91 10.73
N ARG A 376 1.84 -57.46 9.51
CA ARG A 376 0.46 -57.09 9.13
C ARG A 376 -0.49 -58.27 9.21
N LEU A 377 -0.06 -59.45 8.77
CA LEU A 377 -0.87 -60.67 8.87
C LEU A 377 -1.15 -61.04 10.34
N HIS A 378 -0.13 -60.95 11.20
CA HIS A 378 -0.29 -61.16 12.63
C HIS A 378 -1.23 -60.11 13.26
N ASN A 379 -1.08 -58.84 12.89
CA ASN A 379 -1.94 -57.76 13.36
C ASN A 379 -3.42 -58.03 13.03
N ARG A 380 -3.71 -58.36 11.77
CA ARG A 380 -5.08 -58.64 11.30
C ARG A 380 -5.72 -59.86 11.97
N ARG A 381 -4.93 -60.89 12.29
CA ARG A 381 -5.44 -62.16 12.84
C ARG A 381 -5.62 -62.15 14.36
N ALA A 382 -4.72 -61.49 15.07
CA ALA A 382 -4.65 -61.57 16.54
C ALA A 382 -4.76 -60.20 17.21
N VAL A 383 -3.93 -59.23 16.81
CA VAL A 383 -3.76 -57.98 17.58
C VAL A 383 -4.93 -57.02 17.38
N ARG A 384 -5.57 -56.97 16.21
CA ARG A 384 -6.69 -56.05 15.93
C ARG A 384 -7.86 -56.19 16.91
N ASN A 385 -8.10 -57.41 17.42
CA ASN A 385 -9.15 -57.71 18.40
C ASN A 385 -8.62 -57.78 19.85
N SER A 386 -7.37 -57.40 20.08
CA SER A 386 -6.74 -57.33 21.40
C SER A 386 -7.50 -56.36 22.31
N THR A 387 -7.56 -56.72 23.60
CA THR A 387 -8.11 -55.84 24.63
C THR A 387 -7.14 -54.72 25.02
N ASP A 388 -5.85 -54.90 24.75
CA ASP A 388 -4.81 -53.91 25.06
C ASP A 388 -4.69 -52.85 23.95
N PRO A 389 -5.04 -51.58 24.23
CA PRO A 389 -5.02 -50.52 23.21
C PRO A 389 -3.61 -50.04 22.88
N PHE A 390 -2.65 -50.16 23.81
CA PHE A 390 -1.25 -49.80 23.57
C PHE A 390 -0.59 -50.82 22.63
N LYS A 391 -0.89 -52.11 22.83
CA LYS A 391 -0.46 -53.18 21.92
C LYS A 391 -0.95 -52.93 20.49
N ARG A 392 -2.24 -52.61 20.33
CA ARG A 392 -2.81 -52.26 19.01
C ARG A 392 -2.06 -51.08 18.37
N ALA A 393 -1.89 -49.98 19.11
CA ALA A 393 -1.21 -48.79 18.60
C ALA A 393 0.25 -49.06 18.18
N VAL A 394 1.01 -49.83 18.96
CA VAL A 394 2.41 -50.16 18.65
C VAL A 394 2.52 -51.05 17.40
N TYR A 395 1.68 -52.07 17.28
CA TYR A 395 1.67 -52.92 16.08
C TYR A 395 1.23 -52.14 14.82
N CYS A 396 0.22 -51.27 14.93
CA CYS A 396 -0.22 -50.41 13.83
C CYS A 396 0.87 -49.42 13.40
N LEU A 397 1.67 -48.91 14.34
CA LEU A 397 2.79 -48.00 14.06
C LEU A 397 3.93 -48.72 13.33
N LEU A 398 4.39 -49.86 13.84
CA LEU A 398 5.50 -50.61 13.22
C LEU A 398 5.09 -51.19 11.86
N GLY A 399 3.86 -51.71 11.75
CA GLY A 399 3.35 -52.34 10.54
C GLY A 399 2.73 -51.37 9.53
N ARG A 400 2.62 -50.07 9.87
CA ARG A 400 1.98 -49.02 9.06
C ARG A 400 0.67 -49.52 8.43
N CYS A 401 -0.25 -49.99 9.28
CA CYS A 401 -1.51 -50.62 8.88
C CYS A 401 -2.68 -50.12 9.72
N ASP A 402 -3.90 -50.46 9.31
CA ASP A 402 -5.15 -49.98 9.90
C ASP A 402 -5.19 -48.44 10.01
N THR A 403 -4.89 -47.75 8.89
CA THR A 403 -4.73 -46.28 8.87
C THR A 403 -6.01 -45.51 9.19
N MET A 404 -7.16 -46.18 9.15
CA MET A 404 -8.47 -45.61 9.53
C MET A 404 -8.69 -45.57 11.05
N ASP A 405 -8.00 -46.41 11.83
CA ASP A 405 -8.09 -46.36 13.29
C ASP A 405 -7.27 -45.17 13.81
N ASN A 406 -7.89 -44.39 14.69
CA ASN A 406 -7.26 -43.23 15.33
C ASN A 406 -6.71 -43.56 16.71
N HIS A 407 -6.97 -44.77 17.23
CA HIS A 407 -6.55 -45.24 18.54
C HIS A 407 -6.85 -44.22 19.65
N ALA A 408 -8.08 -43.69 19.68
CA ALA A 408 -8.51 -42.62 20.59
C ALA A 408 -8.37 -42.99 22.09
N GLU A 409 -8.30 -44.28 22.42
CA GLU A 409 -8.03 -44.78 23.77
C GLU A 409 -6.60 -44.45 24.28
N VAL A 410 -5.66 -44.22 23.37
CA VAL A 410 -4.25 -43.91 23.69
C VAL A 410 -3.85 -42.52 23.18
N CYS A 411 -4.32 -42.15 21.99
CA CYS A 411 -4.05 -40.86 21.35
C CYS A 411 -5.10 -39.83 21.79
N GLU A 412 -4.94 -39.31 23.01
CA GLU A 412 -5.87 -38.35 23.62
C GLU A 412 -5.79 -36.95 22.97
N LYS A 413 -4.60 -36.52 22.52
CA LYS A 413 -4.35 -35.17 21.99
C LYS A 413 -4.21 -35.17 20.47
N THR A 414 -4.50 -34.02 19.85
CA THR A 414 -4.31 -33.79 18.41
C THR A 414 -2.85 -33.98 17.97
N GLU A 415 -1.89 -33.65 18.85
CA GLU A 415 -0.46 -33.88 18.61
C GLU A 415 -0.09 -35.36 18.57
N ASP A 416 -0.75 -36.19 19.39
CA ASP A 416 -0.55 -37.64 19.40
C ASP A 416 -1.14 -38.28 18.14
N TYR A 417 -2.30 -37.80 17.71
CA TYR A 417 -2.88 -38.16 16.41
C TYR A 417 -1.93 -37.82 15.25
N LEU A 418 -1.40 -36.60 15.20
CA LEU A 418 -0.50 -36.18 14.14
C LEU A 418 0.80 -37.01 14.13
N TRP A 419 1.40 -37.24 15.30
CA TRP A 419 2.60 -38.07 15.44
C TRP A 419 2.37 -39.51 14.94
N LEU A 420 1.22 -40.09 15.27
CA LEU A 420 0.83 -41.43 14.80
C LEU A 420 0.68 -41.46 13.29
N LYS A 421 -0.11 -40.53 12.70
CA LYS A 421 -0.34 -40.51 11.25
C LYS A 421 0.96 -40.26 10.47
N LEU A 422 1.81 -39.34 10.93
CA LEU A 422 3.15 -39.11 10.35
C LEU A 422 4.03 -40.36 10.41
N SER A 423 3.91 -41.17 11.48
CA SER A 423 4.64 -42.43 11.60
C SER A 423 4.11 -43.54 10.68
N GLN A 424 2.84 -43.44 10.24
CA GLN A 424 2.18 -44.40 9.34
C GLN A 424 2.36 -44.07 7.84
N VAL A 425 2.89 -42.89 7.50
CA VAL A 425 3.09 -42.49 6.09
C VAL A 425 4.03 -43.46 5.38
N GLN A 426 3.67 -43.81 4.14
CA GLN A 426 4.42 -44.71 3.28
C GLN A 426 4.79 -44.02 1.96
N PHE A 427 5.98 -44.35 1.46
CA PHE A 427 6.52 -43.87 0.19
C PHE A 427 6.91 -45.06 -0.71
N GLY A 428 6.70 -44.91 -2.02
CA GLY A 428 7.00 -45.93 -3.04
C GLY A 428 5.92 -46.00 -4.13
N GLU A 429 6.30 -46.43 -5.34
CA GLU A 429 5.45 -46.46 -6.54
C GLU A 429 4.05 -47.06 -6.26
N SER A 430 3.02 -46.36 -6.76
CA SER A 430 1.71 -46.97 -6.93
C SER A 430 1.92 -48.16 -7.86
N PRO A 431 1.62 -49.41 -7.45
CA PRO A 431 1.70 -50.51 -8.38
C PRO A 431 0.82 -50.15 -9.56
N SER A 432 1.40 -50.19 -10.76
CA SER A 432 0.70 -50.05 -12.02
C SER A 432 -0.65 -50.74 -11.93
N SER A 433 -1.69 -50.04 -12.37
CA SER A 433 -3.11 -50.41 -12.38
C SER A 433 -3.42 -51.69 -13.17
N SER A 434 -2.84 -52.83 -12.77
CA SER A 434 -2.92 -54.11 -13.49
C SER A 434 -2.87 -55.35 -12.60
N SER A 435 -2.95 -55.24 -11.26
CA SER A 435 -3.18 -56.41 -10.40
C SER A 435 -4.43 -56.23 -9.55
N SER A 436 -5.48 -56.92 -9.96
CA SER A 436 -6.80 -57.08 -9.34
C SER A 436 -6.75 -57.67 -7.91
N SER A 437 -6.32 -56.87 -6.94
CA SER A 437 -6.52 -57.14 -5.51
C SER A 437 -6.96 -55.86 -4.79
N SER A 438 -8.21 -55.49 -5.03
CA SER A 438 -8.91 -54.27 -4.59
C SER A 438 -9.04 -54.06 -3.06
N GLN A 439 -8.34 -54.83 -2.23
CA GLN A 439 -8.33 -54.64 -0.76
C GLN A 439 -6.95 -54.34 -0.18
N ALA A 440 -5.84 -54.62 -0.89
CA ALA A 440 -4.49 -54.32 -0.40
C ALA A 440 -4.10 -52.83 -0.59
N SER A 441 -4.81 -52.11 -1.45
CA SER A 441 -4.57 -50.69 -1.75
C SER A 441 -5.23 -49.71 -0.78
N SER A 442 -6.12 -50.18 0.10
CA SER A 442 -6.91 -49.31 1.00
C SER A 442 -6.18 -48.90 2.30
N ASP A 443 -5.03 -49.51 2.60
CA ASP A 443 -4.36 -49.40 3.90
C ASP A 443 -3.02 -48.63 3.81
N ARG A 444 -2.73 -48.01 2.66
CA ARG A 444 -1.55 -47.15 2.45
C ARG A 444 -1.95 -45.69 2.64
N LEU A 445 -1.31 -45.01 3.60
CA LEU A 445 -1.43 -43.57 3.80
C LEU A 445 -0.24 -42.87 3.16
N THR A 446 -0.47 -42.04 2.15
CA THR A 446 0.57 -41.16 1.58
C THR A 446 0.59 -39.81 2.29
N LEU A 447 1.69 -39.08 2.19
CA LEU A 447 1.78 -37.72 2.77
C LEU A 447 0.72 -36.80 2.15
N GLN A 448 0.51 -36.88 0.83
CA GLN A 448 -0.50 -36.11 0.12
C GLN A 448 -1.92 -36.38 0.66
N GLN A 449 -2.28 -37.66 0.84
CA GLN A 449 -3.57 -38.02 1.43
C GLN A 449 -3.75 -37.45 2.83
N LEU A 450 -2.72 -37.58 3.69
CA LEU A 450 -2.75 -36.99 5.02
C LEU A 450 -2.92 -35.46 4.95
N GLN A 451 -2.18 -34.81 4.05
CA GLN A 451 -2.26 -33.36 3.88
C GLN A 451 -3.67 -32.91 3.43
N THR A 452 -4.26 -33.63 2.47
CA THR A 452 -5.62 -33.34 1.97
C THR A 452 -6.65 -33.54 3.07
N THR A 453 -6.56 -34.61 3.86
CA THR A 453 -7.46 -34.84 4.99
C THR A 453 -7.36 -33.71 6.02
N LEU A 454 -6.14 -33.26 6.36
CA LEU A 454 -5.95 -32.20 7.36
C LEU A 454 -6.47 -30.83 6.88
N LEU A 455 -6.26 -30.49 5.61
CA LEU A 455 -6.59 -29.17 5.06
C LEU A 455 -8.02 -29.06 4.52
N GLU A 456 -8.47 -30.05 3.75
CA GLU A 456 -9.73 -29.99 2.99
C GLU A 456 -10.87 -30.73 3.68
N GLU A 457 -10.61 -31.93 4.23
CA GLU A 457 -11.68 -32.76 4.84
C GLU A 457 -12.00 -32.32 6.28
N TYR A 458 -10.97 -32.09 7.10
CA TYR A 458 -11.13 -31.58 8.46
C TYR A 458 -11.27 -30.05 8.46
N GLY A 459 -10.31 -29.37 7.84
CA GLY A 459 -10.29 -27.91 7.71
C GLY A 459 -10.32 -27.15 9.05
N GLU A 460 -10.53 -25.85 8.96
CA GLU A 460 -10.44 -24.93 10.11
C GLU A 460 -11.52 -25.15 11.18
N SER A 461 -12.72 -25.60 10.77
CA SER A 461 -13.85 -25.80 11.67
C SER A 461 -13.64 -26.98 12.62
N HIS A 462 -13.12 -28.10 12.11
CA HIS A 462 -12.84 -29.29 12.90
C HIS A 462 -11.83 -29.02 14.04
N PHE A 463 -10.81 -28.21 13.77
CA PHE A 463 -9.79 -27.87 14.77
C PHE A 463 -10.15 -26.68 15.66
N SER A 464 -11.36 -26.12 15.52
CA SER A 464 -11.75 -24.88 16.22
C SER A 464 -10.68 -23.80 16.05
N ALA A 465 -10.20 -23.63 14.82
CA ALA A 465 -8.97 -22.90 14.53
C ALA A 465 -9.02 -21.42 14.97
N HIS A 466 -10.20 -20.81 15.02
CA HIS A 466 -10.41 -19.46 15.56
C HIS A 466 -10.10 -19.35 17.06
N GLN A 467 -10.37 -20.41 17.84
CA GLN A 467 -10.12 -20.44 19.28
C GLN A 467 -8.67 -20.84 19.59
N ASN A 468 -8.09 -21.74 18.77
CA ASN A 468 -6.74 -22.25 18.95
C ASN A 468 -5.92 -22.13 17.64
N PRO A 469 -5.60 -20.91 17.18
CA PRO A 469 -4.93 -20.69 15.89
C PRO A 469 -3.54 -21.32 15.84
N TYR A 470 -2.80 -21.27 16.95
CA TYR A 470 -1.48 -21.89 17.03
C TYR A 470 -1.51 -23.41 16.84
N LEU A 471 -2.56 -24.09 17.34
CA LEU A 471 -2.68 -25.55 17.20
C LEU A 471 -2.88 -25.94 15.74
N TYR A 472 -3.78 -25.27 15.02
CA TYR A 472 -4.02 -25.56 13.61
C TYR A 472 -2.80 -25.22 12.75
N PHE A 473 -2.14 -24.10 13.01
CA PHE A 473 -0.86 -23.77 12.39
C PHE A 473 0.17 -24.88 12.60
N LYS A 474 0.35 -25.35 13.84
CA LYS A 474 1.29 -26.44 14.18
C LYS A 474 1.00 -27.71 13.38
N ILE A 475 -0.27 -28.06 13.19
CA ILE A 475 -0.68 -29.24 12.41
C ILE A 475 -0.30 -29.10 10.92
N LEU A 476 -0.63 -27.97 10.31
CA LEU A 476 -0.30 -27.71 8.90
C LEU A 476 1.22 -27.61 8.69
N PHE A 477 1.91 -26.93 9.59
CA PHE A 477 3.36 -26.72 9.49
C PHE A 477 4.15 -28.02 9.67
N LEU A 478 3.80 -28.85 10.65
CA LEU A 478 4.44 -30.16 10.89
C LEU A 478 4.07 -31.22 9.84
N SER A 479 2.96 -31.04 9.11
CA SER A 479 2.63 -31.84 7.92
C SER A 479 3.24 -31.27 6.63
N ALA A 480 4.14 -30.30 6.73
CA ALA A 480 4.86 -29.67 5.60
C ALA A 480 3.95 -28.94 4.59
N GLN A 481 2.83 -28.39 5.06
CA GLN A 481 1.93 -27.52 4.30
C GLN A 481 2.21 -26.04 4.61
N PHE A 482 3.44 -25.60 4.36
CA PHE A 482 3.95 -24.31 4.82
C PHE A 482 3.11 -23.12 4.33
N GLU A 483 2.71 -23.12 3.06
CA GLU A 483 1.98 -22.02 2.43
C GLU A 483 0.62 -21.80 3.09
N ALA A 484 -0.16 -22.87 3.24
CA ALA A 484 -1.46 -22.82 3.92
C ALA A 484 -1.31 -22.48 5.41
N ALA A 485 -0.29 -23.00 6.09
CA ALA A 485 -0.02 -22.68 7.49
C ALA A 485 0.27 -21.18 7.70
N ILE A 486 1.19 -20.62 6.91
CA ILE A 486 1.57 -19.20 6.99
C ILE A 486 0.38 -18.32 6.68
N GLU A 487 -0.35 -18.62 5.60
CA GLU A 487 -1.49 -17.83 5.20
C GLU A 487 -2.56 -17.82 6.31
N PHE A 488 -2.93 -18.98 6.84
CA PHE A 488 -3.85 -19.09 7.97
C PHE A 488 -3.41 -18.26 9.18
N LEU A 489 -2.15 -18.38 9.60
CA LEU A 489 -1.65 -17.66 10.78
C LEU A 489 -1.56 -16.14 10.53
N SER A 490 -1.30 -15.72 9.29
CA SER A 490 -1.23 -14.32 8.91
C SER A 490 -2.58 -13.58 9.01
N ARG A 491 -3.70 -14.31 8.93
CA ARG A 491 -5.05 -13.74 9.09
C ARG A 491 -5.34 -13.27 10.52
N HIS A 492 -4.72 -13.90 11.52
CA HIS A 492 -5.04 -13.70 12.94
C HIS A 492 -4.33 -12.47 13.53
N ASP A 493 -4.51 -12.24 14.84
CA ASP A 493 -4.04 -11.06 15.60
C ASP A 493 -2.62 -10.59 15.25
N SER A 494 -2.36 -9.29 15.44
CA SER A 494 -1.09 -8.63 15.09
C SER A 494 0.16 -9.37 15.61
N GLY A 495 0.09 -9.93 16.82
CA GLY A 495 1.16 -10.74 17.40
C GLY A 495 1.51 -11.97 16.56
N LEU A 496 0.51 -12.80 16.24
CA LEU A 496 0.68 -14.04 15.46
C LEU A 496 1.05 -13.79 14.00
N ARG A 497 0.49 -12.72 13.41
CA ARG A 497 0.83 -12.29 12.05
C ARG A 497 2.32 -12.02 11.89
N SER A 498 2.93 -11.35 12.87
CA SER A 498 4.37 -11.08 12.85
C SER A 498 5.19 -12.38 12.76
N HIS A 499 4.86 -13.40 13.58
CA HIS A 499 5.52 -14.70 13.54
C HIS A 499 5.35 -15.40 12.18
N ALA A 500 4.15 -15.37 11.60
CA ALA A 500 3.85 -15.98 10.30
C ALA A 500 4.71 -15.36 9.18
N VAL A 501 4.78 -14.03 9.12
CA VAL A 501 5.55 -13.30 8.10
C VAL A 501 7.04 -13.62 8.21
N HIS A 502 7.59 -13.66 9.43
CA HIS A 502 9.01 -13.95 9.63
C HIS A 502 9.36 -15.42 9.37
N ALA A 503 8.46 -16.35 9.67
CA ALA A 503 8.61 -17.75 9.23
C ALA A 503 8.59 -17.86 7.70
N ALA A 504 7.73 -17.09 7.01
CA ALA A 504 7.72 -17.02 5.55
C ALA A 504 9.03 -16.49 4.97
N ILE A 505 9.63 -15.45 5.60
CA ILE A 505 10.93 -14.89 5.22
C ILE A 505 12.03 -15.96 5.33
N VAL A 506 12.05 -16.71 6.43
CA VAL A 506 13.01 -17.82 6.63
C VAL A 506 12.85 -18.88 5.54
N LEU A 507 11.63 -19.34 5.28
CA LEU A 507 11.36 -20.35 4.28
C LEU A 507 11.68 -19.86 2.86
N HIS A 508 11.46 -18.57 2.56
CA HIS A 508 11.83 -17.97 1.29
C HIS A 508 13.34 -17.92 1.09
N GLU A 509 14.11 -17.47 2.08
CA GLU A 509 15.58 -17.41 1.98
C GLU A 509 16.24 -18.81 1.95
N LEU A 510 15.56 -19.83 2.48
CA LEU A 510 15.96 -21.25 2.35
C LEU A 510 15.46 -21.92 1.06
N GLY A 511 14.65 -21.24 0.25
CA GLY A 511 14.08 -21.79 -0.99
C GLY A 511 12.99 -22.85 -0.78
N LEU A 512 12.41 -22.94 0.42
CA LEU A 512 11.38 -23.93 0.79
C LEU A 512 9.95 -23.49 0.45
N LEU A 513 9.75 -22.19 0.20
CA LEU A 513 8.45 -21.59 -0.07
C LEU A 513 8.08 -21.70 -1.55
N ALA A 514 6.88 -22.21 -1.86
CA ALA A 514 6.31 -22.26 -3.20
C ALA A 514 5.70 -20.91 -3.58
N LEU A 515 6.18 -20.32 -4.68
CA LEU A 515 5.76 -18.99 -5.15
C LEU A 515 4.88 -19.11 -6.40
N PRO A 516 3.81 -18.31 -6.53
CA PRO A 516 2.98 -18.29 -7.73
C PRO A 516 3.76 -17.67 -8.91
N GLY A 517 3.47 -18.16 -10.12
CA GLY A 517 4.04 -17.58 -11.35
C GLY A 517 3.52 -16.18 -11.69
N ASN A 518 2.38 -15.78 -11.11
CA ASN A 518 1.78 -14.44 -11.28
C ASN A 518 1.51 -13.80 -9.91
N ILE A 519 1.85 -12.52 -9.78
CA ILE A 519 1.74 -11.74 -8.54
C ILE A 519 0.37 -11.09 -8.36
N GLN A 520 -0.46 -11.07 -9.41
CA GLN A 520 -1.89 -10.77 -9.26
C GLN A 520 -2.68 -11.93 -8.62
N ALA A 521 -2.04 -13.07 -8.38
CA ALA A 521 -2.66 -14.16 -7.64
C ALA A 521 -3.07 -13.73 -6.23
N GLN A 522 -4.09 -14.39 -5.69
CA GLN A 522 -4.50 -14.27 -4.30
C GLN A 522 -3.33 -14.66 -3.36
N LEU A 523 -3.47 -14.34 -2.07
CA LEU A 523 -2.43 -14.62 -1.08
C LEU A 523 -2.04 -16.10 -1.08
N LEU A 524 -3.04 -16.98 -1.11
CA LEU A 524 -2.88 -18.41 -1.36
C LEU A 524 -3.48 -18.76 -2.72
N SER A 525 -2.76 -19.53 -3.52
CA SER A 525 -3.21 -19.93 -4.85
C SER A 525 -2.85 -21.39 -5.12
N ARG A 526 -3.56 -22.03 -6.05
CA ARG A 526 -3.28 -23.38 -6.52
C ARG A 526 -2.88 -23.31 -7.98
N ASP A 527 -1.74 -23.92 -8.33
CA ASP A 527 -1.38 -24.14 -9.72
C ASP A 527 -1.95 -25.50 -10.16
N PRO A 528 -2.69 -25.58 -11.28
CA PRO A 528 -3.22 -26.86 -11.78
C PRO A 528 -2.14 -27.90 -12.12
N GLN A 529 -0.87 -27.50 -12.26
CA GLN A 529 0.24 -28.44 -12.49
C GLN A 529 0.81 -29.04 -11.19
N ASP A 530 0.50 -28.45 -10.04
CA ASP A 530 1.02 -28.91 -8.75
C ASP A 530 0.22 -30.13 -8.23
N PRO A 531 0.86 -31.06 -7.49
CA PRO A 531 0.15 -32.19 -6.89
C PRO A 531 -0.76 -31.72 -5.74
N LEU A 532 -1.97 -32.28 -5.64
CA LEU A 532 -2.89 -31.96 -4.55
C LEU A 532 -2.33 -32.44 -3.19
N PRO A 533 -2.47 -31.66 -2.10
CA PRO A 533 -3.11 -30.35 -1.95
C PRO A 533 -2.08 -29.19 -1.92
N MET A 534 -1.03 -29.23 -2.73
CA MET A 534 0.00 -28.19 -2.76
C MET A 534 -0.59 -26.82 -3.10
N HIS A 535 -0.16 -25.80 -2.35
CA HIS A 535 -0.52 -24.41 -2.59
C HIS A 535 0.74 -23.58 -2.78
N ARG A 536 0.59 -22.42 -3.41
CA ARG A 536 1.62 -21.40 -3.60
C ARG A 536 1.23 -20.12 -2.87
N LEU A 537 2.19 -19.53 -2.15
CA LEU A 537 2.02 -18.33 -1.35
C LEU A 537 2.56 -17.10 -2.10
N ASN A 538 1.73 -16.09 -2.27
CA ASN A 538 2.15 -14.80 -2.83
C ASN A 538 2.97 -14.01 -1.81
N PHE A 539 4.27 -14.27 -1.76
CA PHE A 539 5.20 -13.66 -0.82
C PHE A 539 5.29 -12.13 -0.94
N VAL A 540 5.25 -11.58 -2.16
CA VAL A 540 5.25 -10.13 -2.39
C VAL A 540 4.03 -9.50 -1.70
N ARG A 541 2.84 -10.09 -1.92
CA ARG A 541 1.60 -9.60 -1.32
C ARG A 541 1.64 -9.71 0.21
N LEU A 542 2.12 -10.83 0.76
CA LEU A 542 2.26 -11.00 2.20
C LEU A 542 3.12 -9.89 2.83
N ILE A 543 4.27 -9.59 2.22
CA ILE A 543 5.18 -8.54 2.69
C ILE A 543 4.54 -7.16 2.58
N SER A 544 3.96 -6.81 1.41
CA SER A 544 3.28 -5.53 1.22
C SER A 544 2.14 -5.31 2.21
N MET A 545 1.36 -6.35 2.49
CA MET A 545 0.28 -6.28 3.48
C MET A 545 0.82 -6.10 4.90
N TYR A 546 1.90 -6.78 5.26
CA TYR A 546 2.54 -6.59 6.56
C TYR A 546 3.10 -5.18 6.73
N THR A 547 3.80 -4.64 5.73
CA THR A 547 4.40 -3.30 5.78
C THR A 547 3.37 -2.20 5.74
N SER A 548 2.19 -2.42 5.14
CA SER A 548 1.13 -1.42 5.02
C SER A 548 0.64 -0.84 6.36
N LYS A 549 0.86 -1.55 7.48
CA LYS A 549 0.56 -1.07 8.83
C LYS A 549 1.46 0.11 9.25
N PHE A 550 2.72 0.11 8.83
CA PHE A 550 3.75 1.02 9.32
C PHE A 550 4.52 1.75 8.21
N GLU A 551 4.18 1.57 6.94
CA GLU A 551 4.87 2.22 5.81
C GLU A 551 4.81 3.76 5.87
N SER A 552 3.74 4.32 6.44
CA SER A 552 3.56 5.77 6.63
C SER A 552 4.34 6.34 7.82
N THR A 553 4.56 5.54 8.87
CA THR A 553 5.24 5.99 10.11
C THR A 553 6.73 5.63 10.13
N ASP A 554 7.08 4.44 9.65
CA ASP A 554 8.42 3.85 9.68
C ASP A 554 8.90 3.39 8.28
N PRO A 555 9.03 4.31 7.30
CA PRO A 555 9.36 3.97 5.92
C PRO A 555 10.74 3.32 5.75
N ARG A 556 11.67 3.57 6.68
CA ARG A 556 13.01 2.94 6.67
C ARG A 556 12.97 1.46 6.98
N GLU A 557 12.04 1.05 7.85
CA GLU A 557 11.90 -0.37 8.21
C GLU A 557 11.09 -1.10 7.15
N ALA A 558 10.05 -0.47 6.58
CA ALA A 558 9.35 -1.01 5.42
C ALA A 558 10.30 -1.29 4.25
N LEU A 559 11.29 -0.41 4.03
CA LEU A 559 12.32 -0.60 3.03
C LEU A 559 13.18 -1.86 3.26
N GLN A 560 13.46 -2.22 4.52
CA GLN A 560 14.20 -3.47 4.84
C GLN A 560 13.42 -4.71 4.41
N TYR A 561 12.09 -4.70 4.59
CA TYR A 561 11.23 -5.79 4.15
C TYR A 561 11.15 -5.86 2.62
N PHE A 562 11.02 -4.72 1.92
CA PHE A 562 11.02 -4.72 0.46
C PHE A 562 12.34 -5.22 -0.14
N TYR A 563 13.47 -5.01 0.53
CA TYR A 563 14.77 -5.53 0.06
C TYR A 563 14.82 -7.07 0.02
N LEU A 564 13.99 -7.77 0.81
CA LEU A 564 13.84 -9.22 0.72
C LEU A 564 13.27 -9.66 -0.65
N LEU A 565 12.53 -8.78 -1.33
CA LEU A 565 11.91 -9.04 -2.64
C LEU A 565 12.86 -8.78 -3.83
N ARG A 566 14.15 -8.46 -3.58
CA ARG A 566 15.13 -8.06 -4.61
C ARG A 566 15.30 -9.08 -5.75
N ASN A 567 15.19 -10.38 -5.43
CA ASN A 567 15.39 -11.47 -6.38
C ASN A 567 14.14 -11.81 -7.20
N LEU A 568 12.97 -11.29 -6.81
CA LEU A 568 11.72 -11.51 -7.53
C LEU A 568 11.59 -10.46 -8.62
N ARG A 569 11.20 -10.90 -9.83
CA ARG A 569 11.07 -10.04 -11.02
C ARG A 569 9.67 -10.13 -11.60
N ASP A 570 9.18 -8.99 -12.07
CA ASP A 570 7.91 -8.89 -12.78
C ASP A 570 8.02 -9.46 -14.20
N THR A 571 6.89 -9.61 -14.87
CA THR A 571 6.73 -9.86 -16.31
C THR A 571 7.54 -8.92 -17.19
N SER A 572 7.81 -7.70 -16.69
CA SER A 572 8.66 -6.68 -17.34
C SER A 572 10.13 -6.73 -16.90
N GLU A 573 10.58 -7.83 -16.29
CA GLU A 573 11.91 -8.08 -15.70
C GLU A 573 12.36 -7.11 -14.59
N LYS A 574 11.54 -6.12 -14.23
CA LYS A 574 11.79 -5.19 -13.13
C LYS A 574 11.71 -5.91 -11.79
N SER A 575 12.65 -5.60 -10.88
CA SER A 575 12.65 -6.17 -9.52
C SER A 575 11.49 -5.62 -8.70
N TYR A 576 10.82 -6.48 -7.94
CA TYR A 576 9.73 -6.06 -7.04
C TYR A 576 10.17 -5.11 -5.94
N PHE A 577 11.44 -5.18 -5.54
CA PHE A 577 12.04 -4.19 -4.64
C PHE A 577 11.85 -2.76 -5.18
N VAL A 578 12.13 -2.54 -6.46
CA VAL A 578 12.04 -1.21 -7.09
C VAL A 578 10.59 -0.75 -7.20
N ARG A 579 9.67 -1.68 -7.52
CA ARG A 579 8.24 -1.36 -7.61
C ARG A 579 7.65 -0.96 -6.25
N CYS A 580 7.88 -1.77 -5.20
CA CYS A 580 7.40 -1.46 -3.86
C CYS A 580 8.06 -0.19 -3.30
N LEU A 581 9.35 0.04 -3.60
CA LEU A 581 10.03 1.29 -3.26
C LEU A 581 9.40 2.50 -3.98
N SER A 582 9.05 2.37 -5.26
CA SER A 582 8.39 3.44 -6.02
C SER A 582 7.03 3.80 -5.40
N GLU A 583 6.22 2.79 -5.09
CA GLU A 583 4.93 2.98 -4.41
C GLU A 583 5.12 3.63 -3.02
N LEU A 584 6.05 3.12 -2.20
CA LEU A 584 6.37 3.67 -0.87
C LEU A 584 6.78 5.15 -0.93
N VAL A 585 7.71 5.48 -1.83
CA VAL A 585 8.24 6.85 -1.96
C VAL A 585 7.14 7.82 -2.39
N ILE A 586 6.27 7.39 -3.30
CA ILE A 586 5.19 8.24 -3.80
C ILE A 586 4.09 8.44 -2.74
N GLU A 587 3.74 7.39 -1.99
CA GLU A 587 2.70 7.46 -0.96
C GLU A 587 3.17 8.28 0.25
N THR A 588 4.39 8.04 0.74
CA THR A 588 4.94 8.72 1.92
C THR A 588 5.45 10.13 1.64
N ARG A 589 5.81 10.43 0.37
CA ARG A 589 6.50 11.66 -0.05
C ARG A 589 7.83 11.93 0.70
N GLU A 590 8.39 10.89 1.31
CA GLU A 590 9.64 10.93 2.08
C GLU A 590 10.88 10.75 1.15
N PHE A 591 10.92 11.55 0.07
CA PHE A 591 11.95 11.44 -0.98
C PHE A 591 13.37 11.64 -0.44
N GLU A 592 13.56 12.62 0.45
CA GLU A 592 14.88 12.95 0.99
C GLU A 592 15.44 11.86 1.91
N THR A 593 14.59 11.23 2.71
CA THR A 593 15.04 10.21 3.68
C THR A 593 15.31 8.88 3.00
N LEU A 594 14.51 8.51 1.99
CA LEU A 594 14.64 7.24 1.26
C LEU A 594 15.67 7.31 0.13
N LEU A 595 15.54 8.29 -0.77
CA LEU A 595 16.38 8.42 -1.98
C LEU A 595 17.55 9.40 -1.79
N GLY A 596 17.56 10.19 -0.73
CA GLY A 596 18.60 11.19 -0.47
C GLY A 596 18.26 12.56 -1.03
N ARG A 597 19.18 13.51 -0.84
CA ARG A 597 19.00 14.91 -1.26
C ARG A 597 20.20 15.44 -2.00
N ARG A 598 20.00 16.43 -2.85
CA ARG A 598 21.09 17.13 -3.55
C ARG A 598 21.48 18.37 -2.76
N GLU A 599 22.74 18.47 -2.37
CA GLU A 599 23.30 19.60 -1.63
C GLU A 599 23.61 20.80 -2.57
N ARG A 600 23.90 21.97 -2.00
CA ARG A 600 24.17 23.20 -2.77
C ARG A 600 25.43 23.12 -3.64
N ASP A 601 26.40 22.32 -3.22
CA ASP A 601 27.59 21.97 -4.02
C ASP A 601 27.26 21.03 -5.19
N GLY A 602 26.00 20.59 -5.30
CA GLY A 602 25.48 19.65 -6.27
C GLY A 602 25.98 18.23 -6.09
N ALA A 603 26.54 17.88 -4.93
CA ALA A 603 26.79 16.50 -4.52
C ALA A 603 25.49 15.89 -3.98
N ARG A 604 25.33 14.58 -4.16
CA ARG A 604 24.19 13.83 -3.63
C ARG A 604 24.54 13.32 -2.23
N ARG A 605 23.74 13.69 -1.24
CA ARG A 605 23.74 13.08 0.08
C ARG A 605 22.95 11.76 0.00
N PRO A 606 23.55 10.62 0.41
CA PRO A 606 22.89 9.32 0.31
C PRO A 606 21.66 9.23 1.21
N GLY A 607 20.64 8.53 0.72
CA GLY A 607 19.43 8.15 1.44
C GLY A 607 19.52 6.76 2.05
N ALA A 608 18.39 6.22 2.50
CA ALA A 608 18.30 4.87 3.03
C ALA A 608 18.59 3.79 1.98
N VAL A 609 18.21 4.02 0.72
CA VAL A 609 18.39 3.05 -0.39
C VAL A 609 19.87 2.81 -0.72
N ASP A 610 20.73 3.82 -0.57
CA ASP A 610 22.17 3.69 -0.85
C ASP A 610 22.86 2.65 0.03
N LYS A 611 22.30 2.36 1.21
CA LYS A 611 22.85 1.35 2.12
C LYS A 611 22.87 -0.04 1.52
N PHE A 612 22.00 -0.33 0.54
CA PHE A 612 21.86 -1.65 -0.07
C PHE A 612 22.86 -1.93 -1.21
N GLN A 613 23.73 -0.96 -1.56
CA GLN A 613 24.70 -1.06 -2.65
C GLN A 613 24.09 -1.48 -4.00
N VAL A 614 22.84 -1.10 -4.25
CA VAL A 614 22.12 -1.30 -5.52
C VAL A 614 22.38 -0.10 -6.44
N ASP A 615 22.15 -0.26 -7.75
CA ASP A 615 22.15 0.84 -8.71
C ASP A 615 21.06 1.88 -8.36
N THR A 616 21.44 2.81 -7.50
CA THR A 616 20.54 3.78 -6.91
C THR A 616 20.11 4.83 -7.94
N GLN A 617 20.95 5.09 -8.95
CA GLN A 617 20.62 6.02 -10.02
C GLN A 617 19.48 5.47 -10.87
N SER A 618 19.58 4.23 -11.35
CA SER A 618 18.51 3.58 -12.13
C SER A 618 17.20 3.48 -11.35
N ILE A 619 17.29 3.23 -10.04
CA ILE A 619 16.12 3.22 -9.16
C ILE A 619 15.48 4.61 -9.10
N ILE A 620 16.24 5.67 -8.85
CA ILE A 620 15.70 7.04 -8.77
C ILE A 620 15.06 7.44 -10.10
N GLU A 621 15.65 7.08 -11.24
CA GLU A 621 15.06 7.34 -12.57
C GLU A 621 13.73 6.60 -12.75
N THR A 622 13.63 5.35 -12.29
CA THR A 622 12.39 4.59 -12.35
C THR A 622 11.30 5.23 -11.48
N VAL A 623 11.64 5.62 -10.25
CA VAL A 623 10.70 6.30 -9.34
C VAL A 623 10.29 7.67 -9.90
N ALA A 624 11.21 8.40 -10.53
CA ALA A 624 10.93 9.68 -11.19
C ALA A 624 9.93 9.49 -12.35
N MET A 625 10.12 8.47 -13.17
CA MET A 625 9.20 8.13 -14.25
C MET A 625 7.81 7.75 -13.73
N ASP A 626 7.72 6.92 -12.70
CA ASP A 626 6.44 6.56 -12.09
C ASP A 626 5.74 7.79 -11.47
N THR A 627 6.51 8.70 -10.86
CA THR A 627 6.01 9.97 -10.32
C THR A 627 5.50 10.90 -11.42
N GLU A 628 6.18 10.95 -12.57
CA GLU A 628 5.76 11.69 -13.76
C GLU A 628 4.44 11.12 -14.34
N THR A 629 4.30 9.80 -14.42
CA THR A 629 3.06 9.16 -14.92
C THR A 629 1.84 9.43 -14.02
N LYS A 630 2.05 9.64 -12.72
CA LYS A 630 1.02 10.07 -11.77
C LYS A 630 0.67 11.56 -11.86
N GLY A 631 1.40 12.34 -12.66
CA GLY A 631 1.17 13.78 -12.87
C GLY A 631 1.82 14.70 -11.84
N LEU A 632 2.68 14.18 -10.96
CA LEU A 632 3.40 14.96 -9.95
C LEU A 632 4.72 15.53 -10.53
N PHE A 633 4.60 16.47 -11.47
CA PHE A 633 5.75 16.95 -12.26
C PHE A 633 6.85 17.64 -11.46
N GLU A 634 6.52 18.37 -10.39
CA GLU A 634 7.52 19.07 -9.57
C GLU A 634 8.38 18.11 -8.74
N ASP A 635 7.77 17.05 -8.21
CA ASP A 635 8.49 16.02 -7.46
C ASP A 635 9.30 15.14 -8.41
N ALA A 636 8.74 14.77 -9.57
CA ALA A 636 9.48 14.10 -10.63
C ALA A 636 10.72 14.91 -11.07
N LEU A 637 10.60 16.25 -11.18
CA LEU A 637 11.73 17.12 -11.51
C LEU A 637 12.84 17.05 -10.46
N LYS A 638 12.51 17.09 -9.17
CA LYS A 638 13.50 16.92 -8.09
C LYS A 638 14.17 15.55 -8.14
N LEU A 639 13.42 14.50 -8.47
CA LEU A 639 13.95 13.14 -8.59
C LEU A 639 14.86 12.96 -9.81
N TYR A 640 14.50 13.50 -10.97
CA TYR A 640 15.38 13.50 -12.14
C TYR A 640 16.66 14.32 -11.90
N ASP A 641 16.57 15.43 -11.16
CA ASP A 641 17.74 16.20 -10.73
C ASP A 641 18.61 15.39 -9.75
N LEU A 642 18.00 14.61 -8.86
CA LEU A 642 18.72 13.71 -7.96
C LEU A 642 19.42 12.56 -8.71
N ALA A 643 18.77 11.99 -9.73
CA ALA A 643 19.35 10.98 -10.62
C ALA A 643 20.45 11.54 -11.54
N GLY A 644 20.50 12.86 -11.74
CA GLY A 644 21.44 13.49 -12.66
C GLY A 644 21.00 13.45 -14.13
N ASN A 645 19.73 13.15 -14.42
CA ASN A 645 19.18 13.20 -15.77
C ASN A 645 18.87 14.66 -16.15
N THR A 646 19.88 15.37 -16.65
CA THR A 646 19.79 16.81 -16.96
C THR A 646 18.77 17.11 -18.05
N ASP A 647 18.57 16.22 -19.01
CA ASP A 647 17.68 16.47 -20.14
C ASP A 647 16.21 16.48 -19.70
N LYS A 648 15.81 15.48 -18.89
CA LYS A 648 14.45 15.41 -18.31
C LYS A 648 14.15 16.56 -17.35
N VAL A 649 15.14 17.01 -16.57
CA VAL A 649 14.99 18.19 -15.71
C VAL A 649 14.68 19.44 -16.53
N LEU A 650 15.42 19.68 -17.61
CA LEU A 650 15.23 20.85 -18.47
C LEU A 650 13.89 20.76 -19.23
N GLU A 651 13.51 19.59 -19.72
CA GLU A 651 12.21 19.34 -20.36
C GLU A 651 11.04 19.66 -19.42
N LEU A 652 11.03 19.06 -18.21
CA LEU A 652 9.97 19.27 -17.23
C LEU A 652 9.94 20.70 -16.71
N MET A 653 11.10 21.32 -16.49
CA MET A 653 11.15 22.72 -16.06
C MET A 653 10.58 23.64 -17.14
N THR A 654 10.92 23.41 -18.41
CA THR A 654 10.38 24.17 -19.54
C THR A 654 8.85 24.04 -19.62
N ARG A 655 8.33 22.81 -19.42
CA ARG A 655 6.89 22.52 -19.37
C ARG A 655 6.18 23.22 -18.20
N LEU A 656 6.81 23.26 -17.02
CA LEU A 656 6.27 23.91 -15.82
C LEU A 656 6.31 25.44 -15.91
N LEU A 657 7.35 26.01 -16.51
CA LEU A 657 7.52 27.46 -16.65
C LEU A 657 6.61 28.06 -17.73
N SER A 658 6.50 27.42 -18.89
CA SER A 658 5.72 27.90 -20.06
C SER A 658 4.37 28.55 -19.71
N PRO A 659 3.46 27.92 -18.93
CA PRO A 659 2.15 28.50 -18.62
C PRO A 659 2.18 29.70 -17.64
N ILE A 660 3.28 29.92 -16.90
CA ILE A 660 3.32 30.85 -15.75
C ILE A 660 4.16 32.12 -16.07
N ILE A 661 4.89 32.11 -17.18
CA ILE A 661 5.83 33.18 -17.59
C ILE A 661 5.15 34.54 -17.81
N ALA A 662 3.90 34.60 -18.22
CA ALA A 662 3.20 35.87 -18.45
C ALA A 662 2.55 36.48 -17.18
N SER A 663 2.33 35.67 -16.13
CA SER A 663 1.64 36.09 -14.90
C SER A 663 2.43 37.15 -14.11
N SER A 664 1.78 37.93 -13.24
CA SER A 664 2.54 38.83 -12.36
C SER A 664 3.22 38.06 -11.22
N ASN A 665 4.38 38.55 -10.77
CA ASN A 665 5.04 37.99 -9.59
C ASN A 665 4.37 38.52 -8.32
N SER A 666 3.68 37.64 -7.59
CA SER A 666 3.12 37.94 -6.27
C SER A 666 3.79 37.10 -5.19
N PRO A 667 3.94 37.62 -3.95
CA PRO A 667 4.58 36.89 -2.87
C PRO A 667 3.81 35.59 -2.57
N GLN A 668 4.52 34.48 -2.44
CA GLN A 668 4.02 33.11 -2.28
C GLN A 668 3.30 32.53 -3.52
N SER A 669 3.45 33.16 -4.69
CA SER A 669 2.87 32.61 -5.92
C SER A 669 3.62 31.36 -6.39
N ASN A 670 2.91 30.50 -7.13
CA ASN A 670 3.53 29.37 -7.83
C ASN A 670 4.64 29.84 -8.79
N ARG A 671 4.51 31.06 -9.35
CA ARG A 671 5.53 31.70 -10.18
C ARG A 671 6.81 31.94 -9.40
N GLU A 672 6.74 32.59 -8.25
CA GLU A 672 7.92 32.89 -7.43
C GLU A 672 8.67 31.62 -7.04
N ARG A 673 7.92 30.59 -6.62
CA ARG A 673 8.50 29.30 -6.22
C ARG A 673 9.20 28.58 -7.38
N LEU A 674 8.57 28.52 -8.56
CA LEU A 674 9.17 27.91 -9.75
C LEU A 674 10.32 28.76 -10.31
N GLN A 675 10.25 30.09 -10.19
CA GLN A 675 11.33 31.02 -10.53
C GLN A 675 12.56 30.79 -9.66
N ALA A 676 12.38 30.72 -8.34
CA ALA A 676 13.47 30.46 -7.41
C ALA A 676 14.12 29.08 -7.71
N LEU A 677 13.30 28.07 -7.98
CA LEU A 677 13.78 26.74 -8.34
C LEU A 677 14.55 26.75 -9.68
N SER A 678 14.03 27.40 -10.72
CA SER A 678 14.67 27.48 -12.03
C SER A 678 16.00 28.23 -12.00
N ILE A 679 16.08 29.35 -11.26
CA ILE A 679 17.33 30.09 -11.05
C ILE A 679 18.36 29.20 -10.33
N SER A 680 17.95 28.49 -9.27
CA SER A 680 18.86 27.62 -8.53
C SER A 680 19.44 26.48 -9.37
N ILE A 681 18.65 25.94 -10.31
CA ILE A 681 19.10 24.90 -11.25
C ILE A 681 20.02 25.51 -12.31
N ALA A 682 19.66 26.68 -12.85
CA ALA A 682 20.45 27.39 -13.86
C ALA A 682 21.85 27.76 -13.35
N GLU A 683 21.95 28.37 -12.17
CA GLU A 683 23.24 28.73 -11.55
C GLU A 683 24.12 27.49 -11.33
N ARG A 684 23.52 26.39 -10.88
CA ARG A 684 24.23 25.12 -10.66
C ARG A 684 24.68 24.48 -11.97
N TYR A 685 23.86 24.50 -13.01
CA TYR A 685 24.18 23.87 -14.29
C TYR A 685 25.25 24.68 -15.02
N GLN A 686 25.21 26.02 -14.96
CA GLN A 686 26.27 26.89 -15.48
C GLN A 686 27.60 26.69 -14.76
N SER A 687 27.60 26.66 -13.42
CA SER A 687 28.83 26.49 -12.64
C SER A 687 29.50 25.12 -12.84
N LYS A 688 28.73 24.06 -13.09
CA LYS A 688 29.25 22.70 -13.36
C LYS A 688 29.44 22.36 -14.84
N GLY A 689 29.03 23.24 -15.76
CA GLY A 689 29.07 22.97 -17.20
C GLY A 689 28.13 21.83 -17.64
N LEU A 690 27.02 21.63 -16.95
CA LEU A 690 26.03 20.60 -17.28
C LEU A 690 25.08 21.11 -18.37
N THR A 691 24.98 20.39 -19.48
CA THR A 691 24.08 20.72 -20.59
C THR A 691 23.24 19.50 -20.98
N GLY A 692 21.94 19.68 -21.16
CA GLY A 692 21.08 18.64 -21.75
C GLY A 692 21.10 18.72 -23.28
N SER A 693 20.02 18.27 -23.91
CA SER A 693 19.82 18.49 -25.35
C SER A 693 19.98 19.98 -25.69
N PRO A 694 20.62 20.33 -26.82
CA PRO A 694 20.80 21.73 -27.23
C PRO A 694 19.46 22.44 -27.41
N ALA A 695 18.39 21.72 -27.78
CA ALA A 695 17.06 22.28 -27.87
C ALA A 695 16.50 22.64 -26.48
N ASN A 696 16.50 21.68 -25.55
CA ASN A 696 15.97 21.87 -24.19
C ASN A 696 16.76 22.93 -23.41
N THR A 697 18.08 22.94 -23.55
CA THR A 697 18.95 23.92 -22.91
C THR A 697 18.66 25.33 -23.42
N LYS A 698 18.57 25.51 -24.75
CA LYS A 698 18.22 26.82 -25.34
C LYS A 698 16.82 27.26 -24.92
N SER A 699 15.84 26.36 -24.94
CA SER A 699 14.47 26.68 -24.53
C SER A 699 14.40 27.10 -23.07
N PHE A 700 15.07 26.39 -22.17
CA PHE A 700 15.06 26.73 -20.75
C PHE A 700 15.66 28.12 -20.47
N TYR A 701 16.84 28.43 -21.00
CA TYR A 701 17.44 29.76 -20.79
C TYR A 701 16.64 30.87 -21.49
N LEU A 702 16.06 30.62 -22.65
CA LEU A 702 15.16 31.57 -23.31
C LEU A 702 13.93 31.87 -22.44
N LEU A 703 13.34 30.86 -21.78
CA LEU A 703 12.22 31.08 -20.87
C LEU A 703 12.65 31.87 -19.62
N LEU A 704 13.85 31.64 -19.07
CA LEU A 704 14.39 32.45 -17.98
C LEU A 704 14.55 33.91 -18.38
N ASP A 705 15.11 34.18 -19.56
CA ASP A 705 15.24 35.53 -20.08
C ASP A 705 13.87 36.18 -20.31
N LEU A 706 12.88 35.42 -20.81
CA LEU A 706 11.49 35.87 -20.92
C LEU A 706 10.88 36.19 -19.55
N MET A 707 11.20 35.45 -18.49
CA MET A 707 10.77 35.80 -17.13
C MET A 707 11.34 37.16 -16.71
N THR A 708 12.63 37.43 -17.00
CA THR A 708 13.20 38.76 -16.70
C THR A 708 12.52 39.89 -17.48
N PHE A 709 12.08 39.62 -18.70
CA PHE A 709 11.28 40.55 -19.51
C PHE A 709 9.91 40.82 -18.86
N PHE A 710 9.17 39.77 -18.47
CA PHE A 710 7.86 39.95 -17.84
C PHE A 710 7.96 40.58 -16.44
N ASP A 711 9.02 40.30 -15.68
CA ASP A 711 9.28 40.97 -14.40
C ASP A 711 9.51 42.48 -14.61
N ALA A 712 10.31 42.87 -15.62
CA ALA A 712 10.49 44.29 -15.97
C ALA A 712 9.18 44.94 -16.45
N TYR A 713 8.38 44.22 -17.25
CA TYR A 713 7.07 44.67 -17.72
C TYR A 713 6.10 44.94 -16.56
N HIS A 714 5.95 43.99 -15.63
CA HIS A 714 5.05 44.11 -14.48
C HIS A 714 5.52 45.18 -13.48
N ASN A 715 6.84 45.35 -13.32
CA ASN A 715 7.44 46.42 -12.52
C ASN A 715 7.37 47.82 -13.18
N ARG A 716 6.76 47.94 -14.37
CA ARG A 716 6.67 49.17 -15.17
C ARG A 716 8.01 49.76 -15.62
N ASP A 717 9.07 48.95 -15.64
CA ASP A 717 10.37 49.32 -16.23
C ASP A 717 10.35 49.04 -17.75
N LEU A 718 9.70 49.94 -18.47
CA LEU A 718 9.42 49.80 -19.90
C LEU A 718 10.68 49.88 -20.78
N ASP A 719 11.74 50.55 -20.32
CA ASP A 719 13.01 50.67 -21.06
C ASP A 719 13.83 49.39 -20.97
N ARG A 720 13.94 48.82 -19.77
CA ARG A 720 14.60 47.54 -19.57
C ARG A 720 13.87 46.41 -20.29
N ALA A 721 12.54 46.35 -20.19
CA ALA A 721 11.74 45.33 -20.89
C ALA A 721 11.94 45.38 -22.42
N LEU A 722 11.91 46.58 -23.03
CA LEU A 722 12.09 46.72 -24.47
C LEU A 722 13.52 46.36 -24.92
N THR A 723 14.52 46.66 -24.08
CA THR A 723 15.91 46.26 -24.32
C THR A 723 16.09 44.75 -24.28
N THR A 724 15.55 44.08 -23.24
CA THR A 724 15.61 42.62 -23.09
C THR A 724 14.94 41.91 -24.27
N ILE A 725 13.72 42.32 -24.67
CA ILE A 725 13.03 41.66 -25.79
C ILE A 725 13.72 41.90 -27.14
N SER A 726 14.37 43.06 -27.32
CA SER A 726 15.20 43.32 -28.51
C SER A 726 16.44 42.43 -28.56
N GLN A 727 17.07 42.15 -27.40
CA GLN A 727 18.23 41.27 -27.29
C GLN A 727 17.87 39.80 -27.51
N LEU A 728 16.69 39.38 -27.03
CA LEU A 728 16.21 38.00 -27.19
C LEU A 728 15.97 37.60 -28.64
N GLN A 729 15.83 38.57 -29.53
CA GLN A 729 15.63 38.33 -30.96
C GLN A 729 14.43 37.39 -31.26
N LEU A 730 13.44 37.33 -30.38
CA LEU A 730 12.29 36.43 -30.51
C LEU A 730 11.22 36.96 -31.48
N ILE A 731 11.03 38.28 -31.49
CA ILE A 731 10.00 38.99 -32.27
C ILE A 731 10.62 39.98 -33.26
N ALA A 732 9.89 40.32 -34.31
CA ALA A 732 10.33 41.31 -35.29
C ALA A 732 9.93 42.73 -34.83
N LEU A 733 10.94 43.53 -34.45
CA LEU A 733 10.77 44.95 -34.14
C LEU A 733 11.05 45.85 -35.35
N SER A 734 11.62 45.30 -36.44
CA SER A 734 11.84 46.03 -37.68
C SER A 734 11.21 45.26 -38.85
N PRO A 735 10.68 45.94 -39.88
CA PRO A 735 10.06 45.27 -41.02
C PRO A 735 11.04 44.43 -41.82
N GLU A 736 12.34 44.76 -41.78
CA GLU A 736 13.39 44.01 -42.47
C GLU A 736 13.68 42.66 -41.77
N SER A 737 13.33 42.52 -40.49
CA SER A 737 13.55 41.29 -39.71
C SER A 737 12.37 40.31 -39.70
N VAL A 738 11.24 40.65 -40.33
CA VAL A 738 9.99 39.87 -40.22
C VAL A 738 10.16 38.46 -40.78
N ASP A 739 10.65 38.33 -42.01
CA ASP A 739 10.78 37.03 -42.69
C ASP A 739 11.75 36.10 -41.96
N ASP A 740 12.89 36.61 -41.50
CA ASP A 740 13.89 35.85 -40.75
C ASP A 740 13.32 35.30 -39.43
N ARG A 741 12.51 36.11 -38.72
CA ARG A 741 11.91 35.69 -37.45
C ARG A 741 10.75 34.71 -37.64
N VAL A 742 10.00 34.81 -38.73
CA VAL A 742 8.97 33.81 -39.09
C VAL A 742 9.62 32.47 -39.44
N HIS A 743 10.79 32.46 -40.10
CA HIS A 743 11.54 31.23 -40.34
C HIS A 743 12.10 30.64 -39.04
N GLY A 744 12.62 31.48 -38.15
CA GLY A 744 13.08 31.06 -36.81
C GLY A 744 11.98 30.45 -35.94
N PHE A 745 10.73 30.90 -36.08
CA PHE A 745 9.59 30.39 -35.31
C PHE A 745 9.39 28.87 -35.44
N LYS A 746 9.68 28.30 -36.61
CA LYS A 746 9.58 26.85 -36.86
C LYS A 746 10.61 26.04 -36.06
N GLN A 747 11.69 26.66 -35.60
CA GLN A 747 12.77 25.99 -34.87
C GLN A 747 12.58 26.00 -33.35
N TYR A 748 11.68 26.84 -32.81
CA TYR A 748 11.37 26.86 -31.38
C TYR A 748 10.53 25.65 -30.95
N THR A 749 10.68 25.24 -29.68
CA THR A 749 9.85 24.19 -29.07
C THR A 749 8.43 24.69 -28.82
N ASP A 750 7.48 23.77 -28.69
CA ASP A 750 6.05 24.11 -28.53
C ASP A 750 5.79 24.95 -27.27
N GLU A 751 6.56 24.73 -26.21
CA GLU A 751 6.50 25.49 -24.97
C GLU A 751 6.79 26.98 -25.18
N ILE A 752 7.78 27.31 -26.02
CA ILE A 752 8.09 28.70 -26.36
C ILE A 752 7.00 29.29 -27.25
N ARG A 753 6.55 28.53 -28.26
CA ARG A 753 5.50 28.99 -29.19
C ARG A 753 4.22 29.38 -28.46
N ARG A 754 3.87 28.66 -27.38
CA ARG A 754 2.72 28.97 -26.52
C ARG A 754 2.85 30.30 -25.76
N THR A 755 4.06 30.73 -25.43
CA THR A 755 4.30 32.02 -24.74
C THR A 755 4.29 33.23 -25.67
N LEU A 756 4.43 33.01 -26.99
CA LEU A 756 4.56 34.08 -27.96
C LEU A 756 3.36 35.06 -28.02
N PRO A 757 2.08 34.64 -27.91
CA PRO A 757 0.95 35.56 -27.82
C PRO A 757 1.08 36.58 -26.70
N ASP A 758 1.49 36.14 -25.52
CA ASP A 758 1.62 37.01 -24.35
C ASP A 758 2.79 37.98 -24.50
N VAL A 759 3.90 37.51 -25.10
CA VAL A 759 5.07 38.36 -25.41
C VAL A 759 4.69 39.45 -26.41
N LEU A 760 3.93 39.12 -27.46
CA LEU A 760 3.47 40.09 -28.45
C LEU A 760 2.55 41.14 -27.81
N LEU A 761 1.59 40.70 -26.99
CA LEU A 761 0.68 41.61 -26.28
C LEU A 761 1.41 42.52 -25.29
N ALA A 762 2.33 41.97 -24.48
CA ALA A 762 3.12 42.76 -23.55
C ALA A 762 3.99 43.78 -24.28
N THR A 763 4.69 43.36 -25.34
CA THR A 763 5.51 44.27 -26.16
C THR A 763 4.67 45.37 -26.80
N MET A 764 3.51 45.04 -27.37
CA MET A 764 2.61 46.02 -27.96
C MET A 764 2.07 47.01 -26.91
N THR A 765 1.78 46.53 -25.70
CA THR A 765 1.36 47.37 -24.58
C THR A 765 2.47 48.32 -24.12
N ILE A 766 3.73 47.86 -24.11
CA ILE A 766 4.91 48.70 -23.83
C ILE A 766 5.03 49.82 -24.88
N LEU A 767 4.95 49.47 -26.17
CA LEU A 767 5.03 50.42 -27.28
C LEU A 767 3.91 51.46 -27.22
N TYR A 768 2.69 51.03 -26.97
CA TYR A 768 1.53 51.91 -26.80
C TYR A 768 1.68 52.86 -25.60
N THR A 769 2.14 52.34 -24.46
CA THR A 769 2.33 53.14 -23.23
C THR A 769 3.42 54.20 -23.40
N LYS A 770 4.54 53.84 -24.05
CA LYS A 770 5.60 54.79 -24.40
C LYS A 770 5.09 55.85 -25.39
N TYR A 771 4.36 55.44 -26.42
CA TYR A 771 3.74 56.36 -27.38
C TYR A 771 2.79 57.35 -26.69
N ARG A 772 1.92 56.88 -25.79
CA ARG A 772 1.00 57.72 -25.02
C ARG A 772 1.75 58.71 -24.11
N SER A 773 2.81 58.27 -23.44
CA SER A 773 3.61 59.11 -22.53
C SER A 773 4.37 60.21 -23.26
N CYS A 774 4.93 59.90 -24.44
CA CYS A 774 5.56 60.90 -25.31
C CYS A 774 4.56 61.88 -25.91
N ARG A 775 3.32 61.44 -26.19
CA ARG A 775 2.23 62.29 -26.69
C ARG A 775 1.63 63.19 -25.60
N SER A 776 1.45 62.71 -24.37
CA SER A 776 0.86 63.46 -23.25
C SER A 776 1.82 64.48 -22.63
N SER A 777 3.14 64.27 -22.72
CA SER A 777 4.15 65.26 -22.32
C SER A 777 4.10 66.58 -23.13
N GLY A 778 3.26 66.67 -24.18
CA GLY A 778 3.07 67.87 -24.99
C GLY A 778 1.84 68.73 -24.64
N THR A 779 0.98 68.31 -23.70
CA THR A 779 -0.35 68.93 -23.50
C THR A 779 -0.56 69.67 -22.18
N GLN A 780 0.48 70.10 -21.48
CA GLN A 780 0.31 70.97 -20.31
C GLN A 780 0.44 72.47 -20.67
N SER A 781 -0.67 73.19 -20.49
CA SER A 781 -0.91 74.65 -20.55
C SER A 781 -1.19 75.30 -21.94
N PRO A 782 -2.38 75.90 -22.15
CA PRO A 782 -2.72 76.68 -23.35
C PRO A 782 -2.21 78.14 -23.34
N GLN A 783 -1.05 78.43 -22.72
CA GLN A 783 -0.57 79.83 -22.58
C GLN A 783 0.87 80.12 -23.00
N ALA A 784 1.56 79.18 -23.65
CA ALA A 784 2.91 79.40 -24.17
C ALA A 784 3.01 79.08 -25.68
N ARG A 785 2.32 79.85 -26.53
CA ARG A 785 2.48 79.81 -27.99
C ARG A 785 3.17 81.07 -28.51
N ALA A 786 4.44 81.24 -28.14
CA ALA A 786 5.40 82.07 -28.89
C ALA A 786 6.81 81.74 -28.39
N GLY A 787 7.55 80.85 -29.06
CA GLY A 787 9.00 80.79 -28.81
C GLY A 787 9.81 79.53 -29.12
N GLN A 788 9.23 78.36 -29.40
CA GLN A 788 10.07 77.15 -29.62
C GLN A 788 9.64 76.37 -30.86
N ARG A 789 10.36 76.60 -31.97
CA ARG A 789 10.20 75.91 -33.26
C ARG A 789 11.38 74.99 -33.62
N HIS A 790 12.28 74.67 -32.70
CA HIS A 790 13.50 73.90 -33.04
C HIS A 790 13.81 72.61 -32.26
N GLU A 791 12.94 72.11 -31.36
CA GLU A 791 13.20 70.86 -30.61
C GLU A 791 12.15 69.74 -30.80
N ASN A 792 11.26 69.85 -31.80
CA ASN A 792 10.19 68.85 -32.02
C ASN A 792 10.58 67.70 -32.97
N GLY A 793 11.67 67.82 -33.74
CA GLY A 793 12.05 66.82 -34.75
C GLY A 793 12.45 65.46 -34.17
N GLY A 794 13.10 65.44 -32.99
CA GLY A 794 13.47 64.19 -32.31
C GLY A 794 12.26 63.44 -31.75
N LYS A 795 11.23 64.15 -31.27
CA LYS A 795 10.01 63.55 -30.73
C LYS A 795 9.13 62.95 -31.83
N GLU A 796 8.94 63.65 -32.94
CA GLU A 796 8.21 63.12 -34.10
C GLU A 796 8.93 61.91 -34.72
N SER A 797 10.26 61.97 -34.82
CA SER A 797 11.07 60.84 -35.29
C SER A 797 10.93 59.61 -34.37
N PHE A 798 10.93 59.81 -33.06
CA PHE A 798 10.75 58.73 -32.08
C PHE A 798 9.33 58.13 -32.10
N LEU A 799 8.29 58.96 -32.23
CA LEU A 799 6.91 58.48 -32.38
C LEU A 799 6.71 57.71 -33.69
N ALA A 800 7.34 58.16 -34.79
CA ALA A 800 7.35 57.45 -36.06
C ALA A 800 8.09 56.11 -35.95
N HIS A 801 9.17 56.06 -35.18
CA HIS A 801 9.91 54.83 -34.89
C HIS A 801 9.05 53.81 -34.12
N LEU A 802 8.36 54.23 -33.05
CA LEU A 802 7.46 53.35 -32.28
C LEU A 802 6.30 52.80 -33.14
N ARG A 803 5.72 53.63 -34.02
CA ARG A 803 4.71 53.18 -35.00
C ARG A 803 5.27 52.16 -35.98
N LYS A 804 6.50 52.38 -36.48
CA LYS A 804 7.18 51.43 -37.38
C LYS A 804 7.40 50.08 -36.69
N GLN A 805 7.79 50.08 -35.41
CA GLN A 805 7.96 48.86 -34.61
C GLN A 805 6.63 48.13 -34.37
N ALA A 806 5.57 48.86 -34.01
CA ALA A 806 4.23 48.29 -33.83
C ALA A 806 3.70 47.63 -35.12
N LYS A 807 3.87 48.28 -36.27
CA LYS A 807 3.47 47.74 -37.58
C LYS A 807 4.27 46.48 -37.95
N ALA A 808 5.57 46.45 -37.65
CA ALA A 808 6.40 45.25 -37.87
C ALA A 808 5.93 44.07 -37.01
N LEU A 809 5.55 44.32 -35.76
CA LEU A 809 5.07 43.30 -34.83
C LEU A 809 3.72 42.69 -35.26
N ILE A 810 2.79 43.49 -35.79
CA ILE A 810 1.53 43.00 -36.37
C ILE A 810 1.77 42.19 -37.65
N THR A 811 2.64 42.69 -38.53
CA THR A 811 2.98 41.99 -39.78
C THR A 811 3.58 40.61 -39.46
N PHE A 812 4.47 40.56 -38.47
CA PHE A 812 5.00 39.32 -37.93
C PHE A 812 3.90 38.40 -37.36
N ALA A 813 3.04 38.91 -36.48
CA ALA A 813 1.95 38.13 -35.90
C ALA A 813 0.99 37.54 -36.95
N GLY A 814 0.73 38.28 -38.04
CA GLY A 814 -0.12 37.83 -39.15
C GLY A 814 0.53 36.81 -40.08
N MET A 815 1.87 36.76 -40.15
CA MET A 815 2.64 35.83 -40.99
C MET A 815 3.00 34.52 -40.26
N LEU A 816 2.72 34.41 -38.95
CA LEU A 816 3.00 33.21 -38.18
C LEU A 816 2.10 32.04 -38.62
N PRO A 817 2.67 30.85 -38.92
CA PRO A 817 1.91 29.64 -39.23
C PRO A 817 1.39 28.98 -37.92
N TYR A 818 0.80 29.76 -37.03
CA TYR A 818 0.31 29.33 -35.71
C TYR A 818 -1.01 30.01 -35.39
N ARG A 819 -1.99 29.23 -34.93
CA ARG A 819 -3.31 29.76 -34.58
C ARG A 819 -3.23 30.40 -33.19
N MET A 820 -3.00 31.70 -33.17
CA MET A 820 -3.00 32.51 -31.95
C MET A 820 -4.39 32.45 -31.26
N PRO A 821 -4.46 32.60 -29.92
CA PRO A 821 -5.74 32.74 -29.21
C PRO A 821 -6.59 33.88 -29.82
N GLY A 822 -7.90 33.65 -29.98
CA GLY A 822 -8.79 34.43 -30.85
C GLY A 822 -8.76 35.96 -30.67
N ASP A 823 -8.50 36.43 -29.46
CA ASP A 823 -8.49 37.87 -29.13
C ASP A 823 -7.14 38.55 -29.37
N THR A 824 -6.06 37.78 -29.52
CA THR A 824 -4.68 38.33 -29.55
C THR A 824 -4.49 39.27 -30.73
N ASN A 825 -4.84 38.82 -31.94
CA ASN A 825 -4.69 39.61 -33.16
C ASN A 825 -5.60 40.85 -33.14
N ALA A 826 -6.83 40.72 -32.62
CA ALA A 826 -7.76 41.83 -32.50
C ALA A 826 -7.24 42.92 -31.55
N ARG A 827 -6.68 42.54 -30.39
CA ARG A 827 -6.08 43.47 -29.42
C ARG A 827 -4.82 44.14 -29.97
N LEU A 828 -3.97 43.40 -30.69
CA LEU A 828 -2.78 43.97 -31.34
C LEU A 828 -3.18 45.06 -32.35
N VAL A 829 -4.15 44.76 -33.23
CA VAL A 829 -4.66 45.74 -34.21
C VAL A 829 -5.33 46.93 -33.52
N GLN A 830 -6.13 46.71 -32.48
CA GLN A 830 -6.77 47.80 -31.74
C GLN A 830 -5.73 48.77 -31.15
N MET A 831 -4.66 48.25 -30.54
CA MET A 831 -3.59 49.09 -29.98
C MET A 831 -2.81 49.86 -31.06
N GLU A 832 -2.61 49.29 -32.25
CA GLU A 832 -1.94 49.97 -33.36
C GLU A 832 -2.80 51.08 -33.96
N VAL A 833 -4.11 50.84 -34.13
CA VAL A 833 -5.07 51.87 -34.54
C VAL A 833 -5.06 53.05 -33.57
N LEU A 834 -4.92 52.81 -32.26
CA LEU A 834 -4.79 53.88 -31.26
C LEU A 834 -3.45 54.62 -31.32
N MET A 835 -2.43 54.07 -31.97
CA MET A 835 -1.14 54.72 -32.18
C MET A 835 -1.07 55.54 -33.47
N ASN A 836 -1.90 55.23 -34.48
CA ASN A 836 -1.99 55.98 -35.74
C ASN A 836 -2.73 57.31 -35.54
#